data_AF-A0A6I7QII4-F1
#
_entry.id   AF-A0A6I7QII4-F1
#
_cell.length_a   1.000
_cell.length_b   1.000
_cell.length_c   1.000
_cell.angle_alpha   90.00
_cell.angle_beta   90.00
_cell.angle_gamma   90.00
#
_symmetry.space_group_name_H-M   'P 1'
#
loop_
_entity.id
_entity.type
_entity.pdbx_description
1 polymer ?
#
loop_
_entity_poly.entity_id
_entity_poly.type
_entity_poly.pdbx_seq_one_letter_code
_entity_poly.pdbx_strand_id
1 'polypeptide(L)'
;MKQKLSPDYLFEVSWEVCNKVSDLHTQLSTKTPYLTDHLKDKYICIGPDVWKETHKHPEFIEDTEIFRSWREYAAEHNIHVRIGRWQVQGEPIAILVDFTPLFGQKDKIFTNYWLKFGLNSLSGQWDYTEPAMFGYAAGQVIESFYQFHLTAHDRLVAHFHNWRTGTGVLYVNDNVPQAGTVFTMHESILKKTLRRKEMNLPTPLDEVDAGVLVSELDIVSKHSLEEAAALHADLLTVPTEEAADECQWILGIKPGLITPAGIVPSGDAQGDRQDAGWSEQISSYFTAYAKVLGNSSDRYDLYKDKKQPVRVVSMPPIESMRPKWKKVTIELKVPEDLQSLPEIARNIWWTWNFEAMDLFWKIDPELWKACEKNPVILMENLSMEHYERMLHDASFMKQYEEVVKNFHQYMEEGKQKKTKKIAYFSMEYGLSEHIKIYSGGLGVLAGDFLKQASDDNVDMIGIGLLYRYGYFTQSLSVHGEQLDTYHPHDFIKMFATPVRDESGERIKISIAFPGRTLHARVWKIDVGRIPLYLLDTDISENQSFDRFVTHQLYGGDWENRFKQEFLLGIGGIRILDALGIKPDVYHCNEGHAAFTGLERLRKYVQEENLSFHEALEVVRASSLFTTHTPVPAGHDFFSEDMLRTYMPHYADRLGISWETFMGLGKMNPNDPQEDYSMSVLAAKLAKFVNGVSKIHGKVSRNMFKDLYPGFFPEELHLSHVTNGVHFGTWTAKEWQQLYRKTFGDNYLQDVSNPEAWKKIMQVPDEEIWVLRNKKRKQLLEYINERLLSNLARRQETPRKIYQLMEAVSENTLTIGFARRFATYKRARLLFNDIDRLAKIVNNPDMPVQFIYAGKAHPADKAGQDLIKHILEISRRKEFLGKIIFLEDYDMELGRELVKGVDIWLNTPTRPMEASGTSGQKAVLNGIMNFSVLDGWWAEGYTEEAGWKLKEEKTFENQEFQDELDAETVYNILESEIVPMFYTRNKENIPEEWVRWTKNCIARIAPHYTNKRMMDDYFRLFYNKLFESSRKFEENDHQLARAMVHWKNKVIQAWDNIEVVEKRLVSNSGKRLLLGDLFVAELKLNVGDLKSSDFGVEVVFGQKSPDGSREIVSVYEMEQIKTQKNQVTFRCEVPAKRTGSFNYAFRMFPKHPELAHRQDFSLIKWI
;
A
#
# COMPACT_ATOMS: atom_id res chain seq x y z
N MET A 1 5.32 69.02 -4.78
CA MET A 1 6.42 68.25 -5.37
C MET A 1 5.83 66.94 -5.89
N LYS A 2 5.74 66.74 -7.22
CA LYS A 2 5.39 65.41 -7.76
C LYS A 2 6.52 64.46 -7.36
N GLN A 3 6.20 63.39 -6.64
CA GLN A 3 7.15 62.30 -6.37
C GLN A 3 7.76 61.87 -7.71
N LYS A 4 9.09 61.94 -7.88
CA LYS A 4 9.75 61.37 -9.06
C LYS A 4 9.40 59.87 -9.07
N LEU A 5 8.72 59.41 -10.13
CA LEU A 5 8.44 57.98 -10.34
C LEU A 5 9.80 57.26 -10.41
N SER A 6 9.97 56.22 -9.60
CA SER A 6 11.18 55.39 -9.56
C SER A 6 10.74 53.93 -9.64
N PRO A 7 11.48 53.05 -10.31
CA PRO A 7 11.18 51.63 -10.31
C PRO A 7 11.28 51.07 -8.89
N ASP A 8 10.34 50.18 -8.55
CA ASP A 8 10.45 49.33 -7.38
C ASP A 8 11.29 48.09 -7.70
N TYR A 9 11.20 47.59 -8.94
CA TYR A 9 12.01 46.49 -9.47
C TYR A 9 12.57 46.86 -10.84
N LEU A 10 13.84 46.53 -11.07
CA LEU A 10 14.52 46.73 -12.34
C LEU A 10 15.15 45.41 -12.80
N PHE A 11 14.66 44.88 -13.92
CA PHE A 11 15.33 43.80 -14.64
C PHE A 11 16.23 44.38 -15.70
N GLU A 12 17.50 44.01 -15.68
CA GLU A 12 18.46 44.41 -16.69
C GLU A 12 18.94 43.18 -17.46
N VAL A 13 18.59 43.11 -18.73
CA VAL A 13 18.75 41.93 -19.58
C VAL A 13 19.82 42.20 -20.62
N SER A 14 20.87 41.39 -20.60
CA SER A 14 21.92 41.43 -21.61
C SER A 14 22.56 40.06 -21.76
N TRP A 15 23.03 39.77 -22.97
CA TRP A 15 23.89 38.61 -23.19
C TRP A 15 25.14 38.65 -22.30
N GLU A 16 25.60 39.87 -21.96
CA GLU A 16 26.87 40.08 -21.24
C GLU A 16 26.74 40.02 -19.72
N VAL A 17 25.55 39.75 -19.18
CA VAL A 17 25.43 39.49 -17.72
C VAL A 17 26.17 38.19 -17.42
N CYS A 18 27.18 38.28 -16.55
CA CYS A 18 28.12 37.20 -16.23
C CYS A 18 28.95 36.66 -17.41
N ASN A 19 28.85 37.24 -18.61
CA ASN A 19 29.54 36.76 -19.81
C ASN A 19 30.33 37.89 -20.47
N LYS A 20 31.65 37.94 -20.26
CA LYS A 20 32.50 38.99 -20.82
C LYS A 20 32.80 38.79 -22.31
N VAL A 21 31.86 39.13 -23.18
CA VAL A 21 31.98 38.98 -24.65
C VAL A 21 32.28 40.31 -25.36
N SER A 22 31.92 41.45 -24.79
CA SER A 22 32.15 42.78 -25.39
C SER A 22 32.26 43.89 -24.35
N ASP A 23 32.59 45.11 -24.79
CA ASP A 23 32.71 46.30 -23.93
C ASP A 23 31.43 46.65 -23.16
N LEU A 24 30.28 46.17 -23.65
CA LEU A 24 29.01 46.28 -22.94
C LEU A 24 29.08 45.61 -21.55
N HIS A 25 29.83 44.52 -21.39
CA HIS A 25 30.06 43.92 -20.07
C HIS A 25 30.61 44.94 -19.06
N THR A 26 31.65 45.68 -19.47
CA THR A 26 32.29 46.71 -18.63
C THR A 26 31.33 47.86 -18.34
N GLN A 27 30.51 48.25 -19.31
CA GLN A 27 29.49 49.29 -19.10
C GLN A 27 28.44 48.85 -18.08
N LEU A 28 27.92 47.63 -18.17
CA LEU A 28 26.95 47.08 -17.22
C LEU A 28 27.59 46.94 -15.82
N SER A 29 28.78 46.34 -15.74
CA SER A 29 29.45 46.09 -14.46
C SER A 29 29.84 47.37 -13.71
N THR A 30 30.24 48.44 -14.41
CA THR A 30 30.57 49.73 -13.78
C THR A 30 29.35 50.56 -13.41
N LYS A 31 28.19 50.31 -14.06
CA LYS A 31 26.90 50.93 -13.71
C LYS A 31 26.27 50.28 -12.47
N THR A 32 26.46 48.97 -12.31
CA THR A 32 25.85 48.15 -11.27
C THR A 32 25.90 48.72 -9.85
N PRO A 33 27.04 49.20 -9.31
CA PRO A 33 27.11 49.74 -7.94
C PRO A 33 26.07 50.83 -7.67
N TYR A 34 25.89 51.73 -8.64
CA TYR A 34 24.97 52.85 -8.55
C TYR A 34 23.51 52.41 -8.56
N LEU A 35 23.18 51.35 -9.31
CA LEU A 35 21.83 50.77 -9.32
C LEU A 35 21.56 49.95 -8.07
N THR A 36 22.53 49.14 -7.60
CA THR A 36 22.40 48.38 -6.35
C THR A 36 22.30 49.31 -5.14
N ASP A 37 22.99 50.45 -5.10
CA ASP A 37 22.87 51.40 -4.00
C ASP A 37 21.44 51.96 -3.85
N HIS A 38 20.75 52.16 -4.98
CA HIS A 38 19.38 52.68 -5.00
C HIS A 38 18.31 51.59 -4.85
N LEU A 39 18.49 50.44 -5.50
CA LEU A 39 17.47 49.39 -5.62
C LEU A 39 17.78 48.13 -4.80
N LYS A 40 19.01 47.99 -4.30
CA LYS A 40 19.52 46.82 -3.57
C LYS A 40 19.21 45.53 -4.36
N ASP A 41 18.73 44.51 -3.67
CA ASP A 41 18.33 43.21 -4.25
C ASP A 41 17.08 43.27 -5.15
N LYS A 42 16.55 44.47 -5.45
CA LYS A 42 15.50 44.67 -6.46
C LYS A 42 16.04 45.08 -7.83
N TYR A 43 17.36 45.23 -7.94
CA TYR A 43 18.08 45.27 -9.21
C TYR A 43 18.53 43.84 -9.57
N ILE A 44 17.95 43.29 -10.63
CA ILE A 44 18.14 41.89 -11.02
C ILE A 44 18.67 41.85 -12.45
N CYS A 45 19.81 41.21 -12.64
CA CYS A 45 20.44 41.03 -13.93
C CYS A 45 20.05 39.66 -14.52
N ILE A 46 19.71 39.61 -15.83
CA ILE A 46 19.38 38.36 -16.52
C ILE A 46 20.39 38.12 -17.65
N GLY A 47 21.03 36.95 -17.63
CA GLY A 47 22.00 36.49 -18.63
C GLY A 47 21.73 35.05 -19.10
N PRO A 48 22.37 34.61 -20.20
CA PRO A 48 22.25 33.24 -20.68
C PRO A 48 23.17 32.29 -19.88
N ASP A 49 22.67 31.10 -19.54
CA ASP A 49 23.47 30.06 -18.87
C ASP A 49 24.29 29.23 -19.87
N VAL A 50 25.28 29.88 -20.50
CA VAL A 50 26.17 29.23 -21.48
C VAL A 50 27.26 28.37 -20.82
N TRP A 51 27.38 28.39 -19.50
CA TRP A 51 28.37 27.63 -18.70
C TRP A 51 27.73 26.47 -17.92
N LYS A 52 26.49 26.09 -18.23
CA LYS A 52 25.73 25.07 -17.47
C LYS A 52 26.42 23.72 -17.29
N GLU A 53 27.30 23.35 -18.22
CA GLU A 53 28.04 22.07 -18.18
C GLU A 53 29.30 22.10 -17.30
N THR A 54 29.76 23.27 -16.80
CA THR A 54 31.11 23.38 -16.22
C THR A 54 31.18 23.38 -14.69
N HIS A 55 30.06 23.28 -13.97
CA HIS A 55 29.93 23.34 -12.49
C HIS A 55 30.61 24.52 -11.76
N LYS A 56 31.46 25.30 -12.42
CA LYS A 56 32.16 26.50 -11.97
C LYS A 56 32.03 27.58 -13.04
N HIS A 57 31.70 28.79 -12.60
CA HIS A 57 31.55 29.96 -13.46
C HIS A 57 32.50 31.06 -12.95
N PRO A 58 33.29 31.72 -13.83
CA PRO A 58 34.35 32.65 -13.42
C PRO A 58 33.84 33.91 -12.70
N GLU A 59 32.67 34.43 -13.10
CA GLU A 59 32.08 35.65 -12.54
C GLU A 59 30.73 35.44 -11.84
N PHE A 60 30.34 34.22 -11.50
CA PHE A 60 29.03 33.95 -10.91
C PHE A 60 29.14 32.95 -9.77
N ILE A 61 28.64 33.34 -8.60
CA ILE A 61 28.51 32.47 -7.44
C ILE A 61 27.04 32.13 -7.29
N GLU A 62 26.72 30.85 -7.51
CA GLU A 62 25.37 30.33 -7.35
C GLU A 62 24.98 30.30 -5.87
N ASP A 63 23.77 30.76 -5.55
CA ASP A 63 23.19 30.72 -4.22
C ASP A 63 21.79 30.09 -4.32
N THR A 64 21.66 28.90 -3.74
CA THR A 64 20.43 28.10 -3.86
C THR A 64 19.29 28.60 -3.01
N GLU A 65 19.52 29.55 -2.10
CA GLU A 65 18.49 30.11 -1.22
C GLU A 65 17.85 31.37 -1.81
N ILE A 66 18.55 32.09 -2.70
CA ILE A 66 18.00 33.27 -3.38
C ILE A 66 16.82 32.82 -4.27
N PHE A 67 15.64 33.37 -3.98
CA PHE A 67 14.38 33.07 -4.66
C PHE A 67 14.05 31.57 -4.75
N ARG A 68 14.45 30.75 -3.76
CA ARG A 68 14.26 29.30 -3.76
C ARG A 68 12.85 28.85 -4.17
N SER A 69 11.81 29.43 -3.55
CA SER A 69 10.41 29.08 -3.84
C SER A 69 9.98 29.43 -5.27
N TRP A 70 10.49 30.53 -5.82
CA TRP A 70 10.22 30.89 -7.21
C TRP A 70 10.99 29.99 -8.19
N ARG A 71 12.23 29.60 -7.87
CA ARG A 71 13.01 28.67 -8.69
C ARG A 71 12.31 27.31 -8.83
N GLU A 72 11.72 26.81 -7.74
CA GLU A 72 10.90 25.59 -7.75
C GLU A 72 9.65 25.77 -8.64
N TYR A 73 8.92 26.87 -8.46
CA TYR A 73 7.76 27.21 -9.31
C TYR A 73 8.12 27.36 -10.80
N ALA A 74 9.23 28.02 -11.11
CA ALA A 74 9.71 28.22 -12.47
C ALA A 74 10.07 26.87 -13.13
N ALA A 75 10.70 25.95 -12.38
CA ALA A 75 11.02 24.61 -12.87
C ALA A 75 9.77 23.77 -13.20
N GLU A 76 8.70 23.88 -12.40
CA GLU A 76 7.40 23.24 -12.70
C GLU A 76 6.78 23.75 -14.02
N HIS A 77 7.11 24.98 -14.43
CA HIS A 77 6.63 25.61 -15.66
C HIS A 77 7.65 25.54 -16.81
N ASN A 78 8.62 24.61 -16.74
CA ASN A 78 9.69 24.41 -17.73
C ASN A 78 10.61 25.62 -17.95
N ILE A 79 10.78 26.47 -16.93
CA ILE A 79 11.75 27.57 -16.93
C ILE A 79 12.90 27.17 -16.01
N HIS A 80 14.03 26.78 -16.60
CA HIS A 80 15.22 26.34 -15.87
C HIS A 80 16.22 27.50 -15.71
N VAL A 81 16.58 27.81 -14.47
CA VAL A 81 17.46 28.93 -14.12
C VAL A 81 18.45 28.57 -13.02
N ARG A 82 19.64 29.17 -13.07
CA ARG A 82 20.60 29.25 -11.96
C ARG A 82 20.57 30.66 -11.40
N ILE A 83 20.49 30.78 -10.07
CA ILE A 83 20.34 32.06 -9.38
C ILE A 83 21.50 32.25 -8.42
N GLY A 84 22.04 33.45 -8.37
CA GLY A 84 23.22 33.75 -7.58
C GLY A 84 23.60 35.22 -7.65
N ARG A 85 24.88 35.50 -7.39
CA ARG A 85 25.44 36.85 -7.37
C ARG A 85 26.49 37.00 -8.48
N TRP A 86 26.37 38.05 -9.29
CA TRP A 86 27.39 38.42 -10.28
C TRP A 86 28.58 39.04 -9.55
N GLN A 87 29.78 38.50 -9.79
CA GLN A 87 31.04 38.89 -9.14
C GLN A 87 31.63 40.18 -9.74
N VAL A 88 30.85 41.26 -9.65
CA VAL A 88 31.26 42.63 -9.99
C VAL A 88 30.97 43.53 -8.78
N GLN A 89 31.52 44.74 -8.77
CA GLN A 89 31.27 45.71 -7.71
C GLN A 89 29.75 45.93 -7.55
N GLY A 90 29.25 45.82 -6.32
CA GLY A 90 27.82 45.90 -6.01
C GLY A 90 27.06 44.57 -6.00
N GLU A 91 27.69 43.45 -6.40
CA GLU A 91 27.20 42.07 -6.26
C GLU A 91 25.67 41.90 -6.49
N PRO A 92 25.14 42.29 -7.66
CA PRO A 92 23.71 42.23 -7.93
C PRO A 92 23.26 40.77 -8.06
N ILE A 93 21.96 40.54 -7.85
CA ILE A 93 21.37 39.23 -8.13
C ILE A 93 21.42 38.99 -9.63
N ALA A 94 21.94 37.84 -10.03
CA ALA A 94 21.96 37.39 -11.41
C ALA A 94 21.15 36.09 -11.57
N ILE A 95 20.33 36.06 -12.61
CA ILE A 95 19.57 34.89 -13.05
C ILE A 95 20.15 34.46 -14.40
N LEU A 96 20.79 33.30 -14.43
CA LEU A 96 21.28 32.67 -15.65
C LEU A 96 20.22 31.69 -16.17
N VAL A 97 19.78 31.88 -17.41
CA VAL A 97 18.63 31.17 -17.98
C VAL A 97 19.08 30.10 -18.96
N ASP A 98 18.60 28.86 -18.79
CA ASP A 98 18.74 27.82 -19.81
C ASP A 98 17.57 27.89 -20.80
N PHE A 99 17.85 28.40 -22.00
CA PHE A 99 16.89 28.57 -23.08
C PHE A 99 16.92 27.41 -24.11
N THR A 100 17.74 26.38 -23.88
CA THR A 100 17.88 25.22 -24.78
C THR A 100 16.55 24.49 -25.07
N PRO A 101 15.63 24.32 -24.10
CA PRO A 101 14.34 23.69 -24.37
C PRO A 101 13.48 24.40 -25.43
N LEU A 102 13.73 25.70 -25.67
CA LEU A 102 12.95 26.50 -26.62
C LEU A 102 13.31 26.22 -28.08
N PHE A 103 14.46 25.60 -28.37
CA PHE A 103 14.85 25.31 -29.76
C PHE A 103 13.85 24.40 -30.47
N GLY A 104 13.19 23.49 -29.75
CA GLY A 104 12.11 22.66 -30.29
C GLY A 104 10.83 23.42 -30.63
N GLN A 105 10.68 24.66 -30.13
CA GLN A 105 9.50 25.52 -30.34
C GLN A 105 9.79 26.78 -31.17
N LYS A 106 11.03 26.95 -31.66
CA LYS A 106 11.48 28.17 -32.33
C LYS A 106 10.58 28.62 -33.48
N ASP A 107 10.10 27.68 -34.29
CA ASP A 107 9.30 28.00 -35.49
C ASP A 107 7.92 28.52 -35.08
N LYS A 108 7.33 27.98 -34.01
CA LYS A 108 6.07 28.45 -33.46
C LYS A 108 6.22 29.85 -32.86
N ILE A 109 7.31 30.09 -32.14
CA ILE A 109 7.61 31.39 -31.53
C ILE A 109 7.78 32.45 -32.63
N PHE A 110 8.62 32.19 -33.63
CA PHE A 110 8.84 33.14 -34.72
C PHE A 110 7.60 33.36 -35.58
N THR A 111 6.79 32.32 -35.82
CA THR A 111 5.51 32.47 -36.52
C THR A 111 4.58 33.44 -35.76
N ASN A 112 4.49 33.31 -34.43
CA ASN A 112 3.68 34.21 -33.61
C ASN A 112 4.19 35.66 -33.69
N TYR A 113 5.51 35.86 -33.62
CA TYR A 113 6.11 37.20 -33.68
C TYR A 113 6.03 37.82 -35.06
N TRP A 114 6.07 37.03 -36.14
CA TRP A 114 5.75 37.50 -37.48
C TRP A 114 4.30 38.01 -37.55
N LEU A 115 3.35 37.21 -37.05
CA LEU A 115 1.92 37.56 -37.10
C LEU A 115 1.57 38.80 -36.26
N LYS A 116 2.22 38.98 -35.11
CA LYS A 116 1.93 40.09 -34.18
C LYS A 116 2.74 41.35 -34.45
N PHE A 117 4.02 41.21 -34.77
CA PHE A 117 4.99 42.31 -34.81
C PHE A 117 5.66 42.49 -36.18
N GLY A 118 5.33 41.64 -37.16
CA GLY A 118 5.98 41.68 -38.48
C GLY A 118 7.45 41.22 -38.45
N LEU A 119 7.88 40.49 -37.42
CA LEU A 119 9.27 40.09 -37.24
C LEU A 119 9.76 39.13 -38.33
N ASN A 120 10.59 39.60 -39.26
CA ASN A 120 11.12 38.80 -40.35
C ASN A 120 12.28 37.90 -39.87
N SER A 121 11.98 36.66 -39.49
CA SER A 121 12.99 35.70 -39.06
C SER A 121 13.50 34.75 -40.17
N LEU A 122 13.02 34.89 -41.41
CA LEU A 122 13.19 33.85 -42.45
C LEU A 122 14.65 33.60 -42.85
N SER A 123 15.48 34.64 -42.88
CA SER A 123 16.93 34.51 -43.14
C SER A 123 17.76 34.26 -41.88
N GLY A 124 17.12 34.10 -40.72
CA GLY A 124 17.79 33.91 -39.45
C GLY A 124 18.52 32.56 -39.36
N GLN A 125 19.84 32.61 -39.20
CA GLN A 125 20.67 31.43 -38.93
C GLN A 125 20.85 31.21 -37.41
N TRP A 126 21.76 30.33 -37.01
CA TRP A 126 22.01 30.02 -35.60
C TRP A 126 22.39 31.26 -34.78
N ASP A 127 23.23 32.13 -35.35
CA ASP A 127 23.70 33.37 -34.74
C ASP A 127 22.61 34.45 -34.59
N TYR A 128 21.40 34.20 -35.11
CA TYR A 128 20.16 34.92 -34.84
C TYR A 128 19.25 34.13 -33.89
N THR A 129 19.07 32.83 -34.16
CA THR A 129 18.13 31.96 -33.43
C THR A 129 18.50 31.86 -31.95
N GLU A 130 19.77 31.65 -31.64
CA GLU A 130 20.28 31.50 -30.29
C GLU A 130 20.01 32.75 -29.41
N PRO A 131 20.45 33.97 -29.79
CA PRO A 131 20.12 35.17 -29.01
C PRO A 131 18.62 35.46 -28.99
N ALA A 132 17.89 35.21 -30.08
CA ALA A 132 16.45 35.41 -30.10
C ALA A 132 15.69 34.48 -29.13
N MET A 133 16.12 33.22 -28.96
CA MET A 133 15.55 32.32 -27.96
C MET A 133 15.93 32.75 -26.54
N PHE A 134 17.15 33.24 -26.31
CA PHE A 134 17.52 33.82 -25.02
C PHE A 134 16.63 35.01 -24.65
N GLY A 135 16.44 35.98 -25.56
CA GLY A 135 15.57 37.12 -25.29
C GLY A 135 14.13 36.71 -24.98
N TYR A 136 13.59 35.70 -25.68
CA TYR A 136 12.28 35.12 -25.40
C TYR A 136 12.23 34.49 -24.01
N ALA A 137 13.23 33.67 -23.65
CA ALA A 137 13.34 33.04 -22.34
C ALA A 137 13.47 34.06 -21.21
N ALA A 138 14.24 35.14 -21.41
CA ALA A 138 14.34 36.24 -20.47
C ALA A 138 12.98 36.94 -20.27
N GLY A 139 12.17 37.08 -21.33
CA GLY A 139 10.79 37.52 -21.25
C GLY A 139 9.91 36.59 -20.41
N GLN A 140 10.03 35.27 -20.60
CA GLN A 140 9.33 34.26 -19.79
C GLN A 140 9.75 34.30 -18.32
N VAL A 141 11.03 34.55 -18.04
CA VAL A 141 11.55 34.73 -16.68
C VAL A 141 10.93 35.97 -16.03
N ILE A 142 10.89 37.11 -16.73
CA ILE A 142 10.29 38.35 -16.23
C ILE A 142 8.79 38.16 -15.99
N GLU A 143 8.07 37.51 -16.91
CA GLU A 143 6.66 37.18 -16.69
C GLU A 143 6.49 36.27 -15.48
N SER A 144 7.19 35.13 -15.43
CA SER A 144 7.11 34.18 -14.31
C SER A 144 7.42 34.87 -12.98
N PHE A 145 8.47 35.70 -12.94
CA PHE A 145 8.83 36.46 -11.74
C PHE A 145 7.76 37.50 -11.40
N TYR A 146 7.23 38.24 -12.38
CA TYR A 146 6.17 39.22 -12.16
C TYR A 146 4.92 38.54 -11.60
N GLN A 147 4.47 37.44 -12.21
CA GLN A 147 3.32 36.65 -11.78
C GLN A 147 3.51 36.06 -10.37
N PHE A 148 4.75 35.72 -9.98
CA PHE A 148 5.04 35.11 -8.68
C PHE A 148 5.31 36.13 -7.56
N HIS A 149 6.09 37.17 -7.84
CA HIS A 149 6.62 38.09 -6.83
C HIS A 149 5.92 39.44 -6.79
N LEU A 150 5.39 39.95 -7.91
CA LEU A 150 4.99 41.35 -8.05
C LEU A 150 3.47 41.53 -8.07
N THR A 151 3.03 42.70 -7.64
CA THR A 151 1.63 43.12 -7.68
C THR A 151 1.43 44.17 -8.76
N ALA A 152 0.17 44.40 -9.17
CA ALA A 152 -0.16 45.45 -10.14
C ALA A 152 0.14 46.89 -9.65
N HIS A 153 0.60 47.07 -8.41
CA HIS A 153 0.99 48.36 -7.84
C HIS A 153 2.52 48.54 -7.79
N ASP A 154 3.28 47.46 -7.97
CA ASP A 154 4.74 47.52 -8.05
C ASP A 154 5.16 48.09 -9.39
N ARG A 155 6.06 49.09 -9.36
CA ARG A 155 6.57 49.75 -10.55
C ARG A 155 7.72 48.94 -11.13
N LEU A 156 7.41 48.12 -12.12
CA LEU A 156 8.37 47.25 -12.80
C LEU A 156 8.96 47.92 -14.05
N VAL A 157 10.28 47.90 -14.18
CA VAL A 157 10.99 48.27 -15.42
C VAL A 157 11.84 47.10 -15.89
N ALA A 158 11.75 46.80 -17.19
CA ALA A 158 12.60 45.83 -17.87
C ALA A 158 13.45 46.55 -18.91
N HIS A 159 14.77 46.55 -18.70
CA HIS A 159 15.76 47.21 -19.53
C HIS A 159 16.52 46.17 -20.35
N PHE A 160 16.35 46.22 -21.67
CA PHE A 160 16.94 45.33 -22.65
C PHE A 160 18.06 46.03 -23.42
N HIS A 161 19.17 45.33 -23.64
CA HIS A 161 20.34 45.86 -24.34
C HIS A 161 20.59 45.13 -25.66
N ASN A 162 20.74 45.90 -26.73
CA ASN A 162 21.01 45.47 -28.11
C ASN A 162 19.96 44.50 -28.70
N TRP A 163 19.97 44.36 -30.03
CA TRP A 163 19.03 43.49 -30.77
C TRP A 163 18.95 42.03 -30.25
N ARG A 164 20.04 41.50 -29.66
CA ARG A 164 20.09 40.13 -29.11
C ARG A 164 19.05 39.86 -28.03
N THR A 165 18.55 40.90 -27.36
CA THR A 165 17.52 40.77 -26.32
C THR A 165 16.15 41.25 -26.78
N GLY A 166 16.02 41.62 -28.06
CA GLY A 166 14.83 42.26 -28.62
C GLY A 166 13.56 41.42 -28.55
N THR A 167 13.67 40.08 -28.64
CA THR A 167 12.52 39.19 -28.46
C THR A 167 11.94 39.28 -27.05
N GLY A 168 12.75 39.63 -26.05
CA GLY A 168 12.29 39.86 -24.67
C GLY A 168 11.45 41.12 -24.55
N VAL A 169 11.78 42.19 -25.28
CA VAL A 169 10.96 43.41 -25.37
C VAL A 169 9.57 43.06 -25.92
N LEU A 170 9.54 42.35 -27.06
CA LEU A 170 8.29 41.91 -27.69
C LEU A 170 7.47 41.02 -26.75
N TYR A 171 8.12 40.09 -26.05
CA TYR A 171 7.46 39.22 -25.08
C TYR A 171 6.82 39.99 -23.94
N VAL A 172 7.59 40.86 -23.28
CA VAL A 172 7.15 41.59 -22.08
C VAL A 172 6.02 42.54 -22.43
N ASN A 173 6.09 43.23 -23.57
CA ASN A 173 5.01 44.12 -23.99
C ASN A 173 3.69 43.39 -24.26
N ASP A 174 3.73 42.17 -24.80
CA ASP A 174 2.55 41.35 -25.08
C ASP A 174 1.96 40.70 -23.81
N ASN A 175 2.82 40.18 -22.94
CA ASN A 175 2.40 39.31 -21.83
C ASN A 175 2.34 40.03 -20.47
N VAL A 176 3.19 41.04 -20.27
CA VAL A 176 3.34 41.83 -19.03
C VAL A 176 3.22 43.34 -19.34
N PRO A 177 2.07 43.82 -19.86
CA PRO A 177 1.90 45.22 -20.26
C PRO A 177 2.09 46.24 -19.11
N GLN A 178 2.15 45.77 -17.86
CA GLN A 178 2.44 46.55 -16.66
C GLN A 178 3.93 46.90 -16.49
N ALA A 179 4.82 46.19 -17.15
CA ALA A 179 6.24 46.51 -17.14
C ALA A 179 6.52 47.66 -18.10
N GLY A 180 7.27 48.66 -17.65
CA GLY A 180 7.86 49.65 -18.53
C GLY A 180 9.06 49.06 -19.25
N THR A 181 9.08 49.05 -20.59
CA THR A 181 10.19 48.48 -21.37
C THR A 181 11.15 49.57 -21.88
N VAL A 182 12.42 49.48 -21.49
CA VAL A 182 13.50 50.31 -22.06
C VAL A 182 14.33 49.44 -22.99
N PHE A 183 14.57 49.90 -24.21
CA PHE A 183 15.49 49.25 -25.14
C PHE A 183 16.65 50.20 -25.44
N THR A 184 17.86 49.84 -25.03
CA THR A 184 19.07 50.61 -25.39
C THR A 184 19.75 49.99 -26.59
N MET A 185 19.85 50.76 -27.67
CA MET A 185 20.69 50.46 -28.82
C MET A 185 22.05 51.13 -28.62
N HIS A 186 23.07 50.35 -28.27
CA HIS A 186 24.43 50.89 -28.09
C HIS A 186 25.12 51.16 -29.43
N GLU A 187 24.94 50.22 -30.35
CA GLU A 187 25.37 50.32 -31.74
C GLU A 187 24.44 49.45 -32.58
N SER A 188 23.95 49.97 -33.71
CA SER A 188 23.07 49.23 -34.60
C SER A 188 23.76 48.02 -35.23
N ILE A 189 23.00 46.96 -35.53
CA ILE A 189 23.56 45.78 -36.20
C ILE A 189 24.15 46.13 -37.57
N LEU A 190 23.56 47.11 -38.26
CA LEU A 190 24.05 47.58 -39.56
C LEU A 190 25.43 48.22 -39.42
N LYS A 191 25.59 49.19 -38.52
CA LYS A 191 26.87 49.86 -38.29
C LYS A 191 27.95 48.88 -37.81
N LYS A 192 27.59 47.99 -36.89
CA LYS A 192 28.49 46.93 -36.42
C LYS A 192 28.95 45.99 -37.54
N THR A 193 28.07 45.68 -38.49
CA THR A 193 28.39 44.82 -39.64
C THR A 193 29.26 45.56 -40.66
N LEU A 194 28.96 46.83 -40.96
CA LEU A 194 29.78 47.67 -41.83
C LEU A 194 31.21 47.80 -41.29
N ARG A 195 31.38 48.10 -39.99
CA ARG A 195 32.72 48.17 -39.38
C ARG A 195 33.47 46.84 -39.45
N ARG A 196 32.79 45.70 -39.24
CA ARG A 196 33.40 44.37 -39.38
C ARG A 196 33.86 44.05 -40.80
N LYS A 197 33.22 44.65 -41.81
CA LYS A 197 33.62 44.56 -43.22
C LYS A 197 34.54 45.71 -43.65
N GLU A 198 35.03 46.53 -42.70
CA GLU A 198 35.87 47.70 -42.95
C GLU A 198 35.22 48.74 -43.89
N MET A 199 33.90 48.83 -43.86
CA MET A 199 33.09 49.80 -44.62
C MET A 199 32.64 50.95 -43.70
N ASN A 200 32.61 52.16 -44.25
CA ASN A 200 32.10 53.35 -43.55
C ASN A 200 30.60 53.56 -43.81
N LEU A 201 29.94 54.29 -42.91
CA LEU A 201 28.58 54.76 -43.14
C LEU A 201 28.54 55.71 -44.37
N PRO A 202 27.50 55.63 -45.21
CA PRO A 202 27.32 56.61 -46.29
C PRO A 202 27.22 58.01 -45.70
N THR A 203 27.91 58.98 -46.30
CA THR A 203 27.93 60.36 -45.83
C THR A 203 27.64 61.30 -47.00
N PRO A 204 26.53 62.06 -46.98
CA PRO A 204 25.50 62.13 -45.94
C PRO A 204 24.59 60.88 -45.91
N LEU A 205 23.98 60.61 -44.75
CA LEU A 205 23.28 59.34 -44.48
C LEU A 205 22.06 59.15 -45.40
N ASP A 206 21.42 60.22 -45.87
CA ASP A 206 20.22 60.22 -46.70
C ASP A 206 20.43 59.81 -48.17
N GLU A 207 21.66 59.57 -48.62
CA GLU A 207 21.95 59.14 -50.01
C GLU A 207 21.60 57.66 -50.29
N VAL A 208 21.57 56.82 -49.25
CA VAL A 208 21.35 55.36 -49.40
C VAL A 208 20.27 54.90 -48.43
N ASP A 209 19.30 54.15 -48.95
CA ASP A 209 18.27 53.50 -48.15
C ASP A 209 18.91 52.40 -47.27
N ALA A 210 18.73 52.51 -45.95
CA ALA A 210 19.31 51.57 -44.98
C ALA A 210 18.82 50.12 -45.21
N GLY A 211 17.58 49.93 -45.70
CA GLY A 211 17.00 48.63 -46.01
C GLY A 211 17.69 47.92 -47.19
N VAL A 212 18.21 48.68 -48.16
CA VAL A 212 19.02 48.12 -49.27
C VAL A 212 20.33 47.56 -48.71
N LEU A 213 21.04 48.31 -47.86
CA LEU A 213 22.28 47.86 -47.23
C LEU A 213 22.06 46.65 -46.32
N VAL A 214 20.95 46.61 -45.57
CA VAL A 214 20.57 45.47 -44.72
C VAL A 214 20.39 44.19 -45.54
N SER A 215 19.80 44.30 -46.72
CA SER A 215 19.61 43.19 -47.65
C SER A 215 20.94 42.73 -48.28
N GLU A 216 21.79 43.65 -48.73
CA GLU A 216 23.11 43.35 -49.31
C GLU A 216 24.07 42.70 -48.29
N LEU A 217 23.93 43.06 -47.02
CA LEU A 217 24.77 42.55 -45.94
C LEU A 217 24.24 41.25 -45.31
N ASP A 218 23.10 40.73 -45.78
CA ASP A 218 22.43 39.52 -45.28
C ASP A 218 22.17 39.56 -43.76
N ILE A 219 21.71 40.71 -43.26
CA ILE A 219 21.38 40.92 -41.84
C ILE A 219 19.90 41.25 -41.61
N VAL A 220 19.05 40.96 -42.60
CA VAL A 220 17.60 41.27 -42.60
C VAL A 220 16.92 40.83 -41.31
N SER A 221 17.18 39.61 -40.85
CA SER A 221 16.53 39.06 -39.65
C SER A 221 16.96 39.76 -38.35
N LYS A 222 18.25 40.05 -38.20
CA LYS A 222 18.78 40.76 -37.02
C LYS A 222 18.32 42.21 -36.98
N HIS A 223 18.31 42.87 -38.14
CA HIS A 223 17.83 44.24 -38.26
C HIS A 223 16.33 44.33 -38.01
N SER A 224 15.53 43.41 -38.57
CA SER A 224 14.09 43.34 -38.31
C SER A 224 13.77 43.15 -36.82
N LEU A 225 14.58 42.36 -36.08
CA LEU A 225 14.42 42.23 -34.63
C LEU A 225 14.80 43.51 -33.87
N GLU A 226 15.87 44.19 -34.28
CA GLU A 226 16.28 45.48 -33.70
C GLU A 226 15.21 46.55 -33.91
N GLU A 227 14.67 46.65 -35.12
CA GLU A 227 13.59 47.55 -35.51
C GLU A 227 12.31 47.25 -34.72
N ALA A 228 11.86 45.99 -34.69
CA ALA A 228 10.67 45.59 -33.96
C ALA A 228 10.81 45.88 -32.45
N ALA A 229 11.97 45.60 -31.85
CA ALA A 229 12.22 45.91 -30.44
C ALA A 229 12.20 47.43 -30.18
N ALA A 230 12.84 48.22 -31.04
CA ALA A 230 12.86 49.67 -30.94
C ALA A 230 11.46 50.30 -31.10
N LEU A 231 10.66 49.78 -32.03
CA LEU A 231 9.29 50.25 -32.30
C LEU A 231 8.34 49.97 -31.15
N HIS A 232 8.48 48.79 -30.52
CA HIS A 232 7.55 48.33 -29.50
C HIS A 232 7.98 48.67 -28.07
N ALA A 233 9.26 48.98 -27.81
CA ALA A 233 9.70 49.44 -26.49
C ALA A 233 9.00 50.74 -26.08
N ASP A 234 8.68 50.88 -24.79
CA ASP A 234 8.10 52.13 -24.26
C ASP A 234 9.06 53.32 -24.39
N LEU A 235 10.35 53.03 -24.40
CA LEU A 235 11.39 54.01 -24.62
C LEU A 235 12.62 53.37 -25.28
N LEU A 236 12.95 53.86 -26.47
CA LEU A 236 14.23 53.64 -27.12
C LEU A 236 15.26 54.65 -26.59
N THR A 237 16.42 54.16 -26.16
CA THR A 237 17.55 54.98 -25.72
C THR A 237 18.83 54.65 -26.47
N VAL A 238 19.71 55.63 -26.58
CA VAL A 238 21.03 55.52 -27.26
C VAL A 238 22.11 56.22 -26.43
N PRO A 239 23.39 55.87 -26.60
CA PRO A 239 24.46 56.39 -25.75
C PRO A 239 24.90 57.83 -26.09
N THR A 240 24.71 58.30 -27.32
CA THR A 240 25.14 59.63 -27.79
C THR A 240 24.14 60.26 -28.77
N GLU A 241 24.28 61.56 -29.05
CA GLU A 241 23.47 62.26 -30.07
C GLU A 241 23.77 61.71 -31.47
N GLU A 242 25.02 61.38 -31.78
CA GLU A 242 25.40 60.78 -33.07
C GLU A 242 24.70 59.42 -33.28
N ALA A 243 24.63 58.61 -32.21
CA ALA A 243 23.88 57.35 -32.25
C ALA A 243 22.36 57.59 -32.40
N ALA A 244 21.84 58.76 -32.01
CA ALA A 244 20.44 59.13 -32.19
C ALA A 244 20.13 59.46 -33.65
N ASP A 245 20.99 60.24 -34.31
CA ASP A 245 20.88 60.55 -35.74
C ASP A 245 20.99 59.26 -36.58
N GLU A 246 21.94 58.38 -36.23
CA GLU A 246 22.08 57.07 -36.85
C GLU A 246 20.84 56.20 -36.65
N CYS A 247 20.29 56.16 -35.44
CA CYS A 247 19.07 55.42 -35.16
C CYS A 247 17.89 55.90 -36.00
N GLN A 248 17.73 57.22 -36.13
CA GLN A 248 16.67 57.82 -36.93
C GLN A 248 16.82 57.49 -38.41
N TRP A 249 18.05 57.45 -38.94
CA TRP A 249 18.28 57.03 -40.31
C TRP A 249 18.05 55.52 -40.52
N ILE A 250 18.58 54.68 -39.62
CA ILE A 250 18.60 53.21 -39.79
C ILE A 250 17.24 52.58 -39.51
N LEU A 251 16.57 52.98 -38.43
CA LEU A 251 15.31 52.38 -37.97
C LEU A 251 14.10 53.28 -38.28
N GLY A 252 14.30 54.50 -38.77
CA GLY A 252 13.21 55.49 -38.92
C GLY A 252 12.64 56.00 -37.59
N ILE A 253 13.24 55.64 -36.45
CA ILE A 253 12.74 55.94 -35.11
C ILE A 253 13.71 56.88 -34.41
N LYS A 254 13.20 58.03 -33.93
CA LYS A 254 14.00 58.95 -33.13
C LYS A 254 14.04 58.48 -31.66
N PRO A 255 15.23 58.22 -31.07
CA PRO A 255 15.32 57.83 -29.67
C PRO A 255 14.71 58.85 -28.73
N GLY A 256 14.08 58.35 -27.66
CA GLY A 256 13.31 59.19 -26.76
C GLY A 256 14.12 59.85 -25.65
N LEU A 257 15.36 59.38 -25.39
CA LEU A 257 16.31 59.86 -24.38
C LEU A 257 17.72 59.36 -24.70
N ILE A 258 18.74 60.11 -24.27
CA ILE A 258 20.15 59.68 -24.32
C ILE A 258 20.54 59.16 -22.94
N THR A 259 21.12 57.98 -22.91
CA THR A 259 21.64 57.33 -21.70
C THR A 259 23.13 57.06 -21.90
N PRO A 260 24.02 58.00 -21.49
CA PRO A 260 25.44 57.92 -21.78
C PRO A 260 26.07 56.61 -21.29
N ALA A 261 26.90 56.00 -22.13
CA ALA A 261 27.81 54.97 -21.68
C ALA A 261 28.89 55.62 -20.81
N GLY A 262 29.05 55.18 -19.56
CA GLY A 262 30.09 55.66 -18.66
C GLY A 262 31.44 55.73 -19.39
N ILE A 263 32.16 56.85 -19.25
CA ILE A 263 33.42 57.06 -19.98
C ILE A 263 34.42 55.96 -19.58
N VAL A 264 34.71 55.05 -20.51
CA VAL A 264 35.84 54.13 -20.42
C VAL A 264 36.96 54.71 -21.28
N PRO A 265 38.06 55.21 -20.71
CA PRO A 265 39.20 55.63 -21.51
C PRO A 265 39.81 54.41 -22.22
N SER A 266 39.96 54.48 -23.53
CA SER A 266 40.71 53.50 -24.32
C SER A 266 42.21 53.69 -24.10
N GLY A 267 42.88 52.75 -23.43
CA GLY A 267 44.34 52.67 -23.39
C GLY A 267 44.91 52.12 -22.08
N ASP A 268 45.91 51.26 -22.22
CA ASP A 268 46.66 50.59 -21.15
C ASP A 268 47.10 51.52 -20.01
N ALA A 269 46.41 51.46 -18.87
CA ALA A 269 46.92 51.96 -17.60
C ALA A 269 46.26 51.20 -16.43
N GLN A 270 47.02 50.35 -15.78
CA GLN A 270 46.69 49.79 -14.46
C GLN A 270 46.72 50.92 -13.42
N GLY A 271 45.60 51.18 -12.73
CA GLY A 271 45.55 51.98 -11.51
C GLY A 271 44.36 52.94 -11.41
N ASP A 272 43.44 52.64 -10.48
CA ASP A 272 42.53 53.55 -9.76
C ASP A 272 42.08 54.84 -10.48
N ARG A 273 41.27 54.71 -11.55
CA ARG A 273 40.38 55.79 -12.03
C ARG A 273 39.17 55.25 -12.80
N GLN A 274 38.04 55.03 -12.13
CA GLN A 274 36.76 54.81 -12.83
C GLN A 274 35.52 55.11 -11.96
N ASP A 275 35.42 56.30 -11.36
CA ASP A 275 34.23 56.68 -10.56
C ASP A 275 33.68 58.10 -10.83
N ALA A 276 34.32 58.91 -11.66
CA ALA A 276 33.96 60.33 -11.76
C ALA A 276 32.77 60.66 -12.69
N GLY A 277 32.25 59.71 -13.48
CA GLY A 277 31.21 59.98 -14.48
C GLY A 277 29.80 59.50 -14.12
N TRP A 278 29.68 58.40 -13.38
CA TRP A 278 28.39 57.73 -13.18
C TRP A 278 27.45 58.49 -12.23
N SER A 279 27.96 59.24 -11.26
CA SER A 279 27.15 60.02 -10.32
C SER A 279 26.23 61.05 -11.01
N GLU A 280 26.69 61.68 -12.08
CA GLU A 280 25.87 62.58 -12.92
C GLU A 280 25.08 61.81 -13.98
N GLN A 281 25.69 60.81 -14.63
CA GLN A 281 25.09 60.09 -15.76
C GLN A 281 23.96 59.15 -15.37
N ILE A 282 24.00 58.54 -14.17
CA ILE A 282 22.96 57.61 -13.68
C ILE A 282 21.59 58.28 -13.57
N SER A 283 21.56 59.61 -13.37
CA SER A 283 20.33 60.39 -13.33
C SER A 283 19.54 60.32 -14.65
N SER A 284 20.23 60.15 -15.78
CA SER A 284 19.61 59.97 -17.10
C SER A 284 18.89 58.62 -17.21
N TYR A 285 19.45 57.56 -16.62
CA TYR A 285 18.82 56.25 -16.54
C TYR A 285 17.57 56.26 -15.67
N PHE A 286 17.62 56.87 -14.47
CA PHE A 286 16.43 57.03 -13.64
C PHE A 286 15.36 57.93 -14.31
N THR A 287 15.76 58.89 -15.13
CA THR A 287 14.84 59.69 -15.94
C THR A 287 14.15 58.83 -17.01
N ALA A 288 14.90 57.94 -17.67
CA ALA A 288 14.35 56.96 -18.60
C ALA A 288 13.35 56.02 -17.91
N TYR A 289 13.71 55.48 -16.73
CA TYR A 289 12.84 54.61 -15.94
C TYR A 289 11.57 55.31 -15.48
N ALA A 290 11.66 56.56 -15.03
CA ALA A 290 10.49 57.36 -14.67
C ALA A 290 9.53 57.56 -15.86
N LYS A 291 10.07 57.75 -17.07
CA LYS A 291 9.29 57.99 -18.29
C LYS A 291 8.51 56.73 -18.71
N VAL A 292 9.16 55.56 -18.74
CA VAL A 292 8.48 54.30 -19.10
C VAL A 292 7.44 53.87 -18.07
N LEU A 293 7.63 54.19 -16.79
CA LEU A 293 6.62 53.95 -15.76
C LEU A 293 5.37 54.82 -15.97
N GLY A 294 5.53 56.03 -16.49
CA GLY A 294 4.42 56.87 -16.96
C GLY A 294 3.66 56.19 -18.11
N ASN A 295 4.38 55.79 -19.16
CA ASN A 295 3.79 55.13 -20.33
C ASN A 295 3.08 53.82 -19.98
N SER A 296 3.63 53.02 -19.07
CA SER A 296 3.01 51.79 -18.58
C SER A 296 1.72 52.08 -17.80
N SER A 297 1.70 53.15 -16.99
CA SER A 297 0.50 53.53 -16.25
C SER A 297 -0.68 53.95 -17.14
N ASP A 298 -0.41 54.46 -18.35
CA ASP A 298 -1.45 54.77 -19.34
C ASP A 298 -2.13 53.51 -19.91
N ARG A 299 -1.50 52.33 -19.76
CA ARG A 299 -2.05 51.02 -20.16
C ARG A 299 -2.89 50.34 -19.07
N TYR A 300 -3.18 51.04 -17.97
CA TYR A 300 -3.89 50.48 -16.81
C TYR A 300 -5.16 49.70 -17.16
N ASP A 301 -5.95 50.18 -18.12
CA ASP A 301 -7.19 49.54 -18.56
C ASP A 301 -6.98 48.14 -19.18
N LEU A 302 -5.80 47.85 -19.75
CA LEU A 302 -5.48 46.53 -20.33
C LEU A 302 -5.27 45.44 -19.27
N TYR A 303 -5.05 45.84 -18.01
CA TYR A 303 -4.72 44.90 -16.94
C TYR A 303 -5.46 45.14 -15.62
N LYS A 304 -6.40 46.08 -15.56
CA LYS A 304 -7.26 46.30 -14.38
C LYS A 304 -8.07 45.07 -13.97
N ASP A 305 -8.47 44.25 -14.96
CA ASP A 305 -9.30 43.06 -14.79
C ASP A 305 -8.50 41.74 -14.86
N LYS A 306 -7.19 41.82 -15.14
CA LYS A 306 -6.31 40.64 -15.07
C LYS A 306 -6.24 40.22 -13.61
N LYS A 307 -6.96 39.14 -13.26
CA LYS A 307 -6.85 38.48 -11.96
C LYS A 307 -5.38 38.19 -11.73
N GLN A 308 -4.80 38.83 -10.71
CA GLN A 308 -3.47 38.47 -10.25
C GLN A 308 -3.45 36.96 -10.01
N PRO A 309 -2.38 36.25 -10.37
CA PRO A 309 -2.11 34.96 -9.76
C PRO A 309 -2.18 35.24 -8.27
N VAL A 310 -3.11 34.56 -7.60
CA VAL A 310 -3.10 34.56 -6.15
C VAL A 310 -1.71 34.08 -5.80
N ARG A 311 -0.92 34.99 -5.25
CA ARG A 311 0.35 34.69 -4.64
C ARG A 311 0.10 33.48 -3.75
N VAL A 312 0.58 32.31 -4.16
CA VAL A 312 0.97 31.31 -3.19
C VAL A 312 2.25 31.89 -2.61
N VAL A 313 2.09 32.90 -1.75
CA VAL A 313 2.97 32.98 -0.60
C VAL A 313 2.84 31.57 -0.03
N SER A 314 3.91 30.78 -0.03
CA SER A 314 4.08 29.87 1.08
C SER A 314 4.15 30.81 2.29
N MET A 315 2.98 31.20 2.77
CA MET A 315 2.86 31.57 4.15
C MET A 315 3.52 30.38 4.87
N PRO A 316 4.35 30.57 5.92
CA PRO A 316 4.30 29.53 6.94
C PRO A 316 2.80 29.35 7.18
N PRO A 317 2.28 28.11 7.02
CA PRO A 317 0.90 27.83 6.64
C PRO A 317 -0.07 28.83 7.26
N ILE A 318 -1.11 29.29 6.54
CA ILE A 318 -2.24 30.00 7.16
C ILE A 318 -2.82 29.07 8.23
N GLU A 319 -2.26 29.12 9.43
CA GLU A 319 -2.88 28.66 10.66
C GLU A 319 -3.87 29.73 11.14
N SER A 320 -3.74 31.00 10.70
CA SER A 320 -4.30 32.16 11.44
C SER A 320 -5.49 32.94 10.85
N MET A 321 -5.98 32.64 9.63
CA MET A 321 -7.29 33.13 9.17
C MET A 321 -8.40 32.06 9.18
N ARG A 322 -8.00 30.80 9.40
CA ARG A 322 -8.81 29.93 10.25
C ARG A 322 -8.50 30.36 11.68
N PRO A 323 -9.41 30.24 12.66
CA PRO A 323 -9.00 30.35 14.05
C PRO A 323 -7.69 29.57 14.22
N LYS A 324 -6.62 30.28 14.65
CA LYS A 324 -5.46 29.63 15.24
C LYS A 324 -6.02 28.99 16.50
N TRP A 325 -6.59 27.79 16.34
CA TRP A 325 -6.95 26.95 17.44
C TRP A 325 -5.62 26.66 18.12
N LYS A 326 -5.26 27.50 19.09
CA LYS A 326 -4.45 26.99 20.18
C LYS A 326 -5.25 25.80 20.66
N LYS A 327 -4.75 24.59 20.44
CA LYS A 327 -5.29 23.39 21.06
C LYS A 327 -5.09 23.59 22.56
N VAL A 328 -6.03 24.29 23.17
CA VAL A 328 -6.27 24.16 24.58
C VAL A 328 -6.90 22.79 24.66
N THR A 329 -6.07 21.79 24.92
CA THR A 329 -6.57 20.53 25.44
C THR A 329 -7.14 20.89 26.80
N ILE A 330 -8.43 21.21 26.85
CA ILE A 330 -9.17 21.15 28.10
C ILE A 330 -9.24 19.66 28.36
N GLU A 331 -8.24 19.14 29.06
CA GLU A 331 -8.34 17.83 29.67
C GLU A 331 -9.45 17.98 30.70
N LEU A 332 -10.65 17.61 30.28
CA LEU A 332 -11.77 17.44 31.17
C LEU A 332 -11.28 16.34 32.11
N LYS A 333 -10.84 16.74 33.31
CA LYS A 333 -10.35 15.80 34.31
C LYS A 333 -11.53 14.90 34.60
N VAL A 334 -11.49 13.71 34.01
CA VAL A 334 -12.51 12.69 34.24
C VAL A 334 -12.61 12.55 35.76
N PRO A 335 -13.81 12.67 36.35
CA PRO A 335 -13.97 12.52 37.79
C PRO A 335 -13.24 11.28 38.28
N GLU A 336 -12.67 11.32 39.49
CA GLU A 336 -11.87 10.21 40.01
C GLU A 336 -12.67 8.89 40.00
N ASP A 337 -13.97 8.97 40.27
CA ASP A 337 -14.89 7.83 40.20
C ASP A 337 -15.04 7.22 38.79
N LEU A 338 -14.73 7.98 37.71
CA LEU A 338 -14.87 7.57 36.31
C LEU A 338 -13.52 7.40 35.57
N GLN A 339 -12.39 7.43 36.28
CA GLN A 339 -11.04 7.47 35.69
C GLN A 339 -10.67 6.24 34.84
N SER A 340 -11.34 5.09 35.02
CA SER A 340 -11.10 3.88 34.22
C SER A 340 -11.79 3.92 32.84
N LEU A 341 -12.70 4.87 32.60
CA LEU A 341 -13.40 4.96 31.32
C LEU A 341 -12.47 5.26 30.12
N PRO A 342 -11.51 6.22 30.20
CA PRO A 342 -10.47 6.41 29.17
C PRO A 342 -9.53 5.21 28.98
N GLU A 343 -9.29 4.43 30.04
CA GLU A 343 -8.46 3.23 29.98
C GLU A 343 -9.13 2.17 29.11
N ILE A 344 -10.41 1.89 29.38
CA ILE A 344 -11.24 0.96 28.60
C ILE A 344 -11.43 1.48 27.17
N ALA A 345 -11.63 2.78 26.96
CA ALA A 345 -11.83 3.35 25.63
C ALA A 345 -10.63 3.17 24.68
N ARG A 346 -9.40 3.15 25.22
CA ARG A 346 -8.16 3.00 24.44
C ARG A 346 -7.76 1.54 24.19
N ASN A 347 -8.27 0.61 24.98
CA ASN A 347 -8.06 -0.81 24.77
C ASN A 347 -9.22 -1.39 23.95
N ILE A 348 -8.95 -1.97 22.78
CA ILE A 348 -10.03 -2.41 21.89
C ILE A 348 -10.83 -3.62 22.41
N TRP A 349 -10.54 -4.11 23.62
CA TRP A 349 -11.32 -5.14 24.32
C TRP A 349 -12.84 -4.88 24.33
N TRP A 350 -13.26 -3.62 24.44
CA TRP A 350 -14.67 -3.25 24.37
C TRP A 350 -15.35 -3.67 23.06
N THR A 351 -14.61 -3.87 21.97
CA THR A 351 -15.16 -4.23 20.65
C THR A 351 -15.69 -5.67 20.57
N TRP A 352 -15.34 -6.54 21.53
CA TRP A 352 -15.89 -7.91 21.65
C TRP A 352 -16.50 -8.20 23.02
N ASN A 353 -16.58 -7.21 23.90
CA ASN A 353 -17.29 -7.28 25.17
C ASN A 353 -18.58 -6.44 25.08
N PHE A 354 -19.73 -7.09 25.02
CA PHE A 354 -21.00 -6.39 24.80
C PHE A 354 -21.41 -5.54 26.01
N GLU A 355 -21.02 -5.91 27.24
CA GLU A 355 -21.30 -5.12 28.43
C GLU A 355 -20.56 -3.77 28.42
N ALA A 356 -19.31 -3.76 27.95
CA ALA A 356 -18.51 -2.55 27.75
C ALA A 356 -19.03 -1.70 26.57
N MET A 357 -19.46 -2.34 25.48
CA MET A 357 -20.09 -1.61 24.36
C MET A 357 -21.42 -0.98 24.77
N ASP A 358 -22.27 -1.70 25.51
CA ASP A 358 -23.53 -1.18 26.05
C ASP A 358 -23.28 -0.06 27.08
N LEU A 359 -22.17 -0.10 27.83
CA LEU A 359 -21.76 0.98 28.74
C LEU A 359 -21.56 2.30 27.98
N PHE A 360 -20.78 2.31 26.89
CA PHE A 360 -20.58 3.52 26.08
C PHE A 360 -21.86 3.98 25.38
N TRP A 361 -22.68 3.05 24.88
CA TRP A 361 -23.96 3.38 24.27
C TRP A 361 -24.92 4.08 25.24
N LYS A 362 -24.95 3.67 26.52
CA LYS A 362 -25.82 4.26 27.54
C LYS A 362 -25.46 5.67 27.97
N ILE A 363 -24.21 6.11 27.74
CA ILE A 363 -23.77 7.47 28.11
C ILE A 363 -24.65 8.50 27.37
N ASP A 364 -24.71 8.35 26.06
CA ASP A 364 -25.59 9.11 25.17
C ASP A 364 -25.75 8.35 23.84
N PRO A 365 -26.92 7.71 23.58
CA PRO A 365 -27.13 6.92 22.38
C PRO A 365 -27.01 7.70 21.05
N GLU A 366 -27.44 8.95 21.04
CA GLU A 366 -27.41 9.81 19.84
C GLU A 366 -25.97 10.25 19.56
N LEU A 367 -25.26 10.70 20.60
CA LEU A 367 -23.84 11.06 20.47
C LEU A 367 -22.98 9.85 20.13
N TRP A 368 -23.29 8.66 20.66
CA TRP A 368 -22.62 7.42 20.28
C TRP A 368 -22.76 7.12 18.78
N LYS A 369 -23.96 7.32 18.21
CA LYS A 369 -24.19 7.17 16.76
C LYS A 369 -23.45 8.25 15.97
N ALA A 370 -23.47 9.50 16.42
CA ALA A 370 -22.78 10.62 15.78
C ALA A 370 -21.25 10.48 15.80
N CYS A 371 -20.69 9.88 16.85
CA CYS A 371 -19.28 9.55 16.99
C CYS A 371 -18.88 8.24 16.28
N GLU A 372 -19.72 7.74 15.37
CA GLU A 372 -19.52 6.49 14.63
C GLU A 372 -19.27 5.27 15.54
N LYS A 373 -19.78 5.27 16.78
CA LYS A 373 -19.53 4.21 17.77
C LYS A 373 -18.04 4.09 18.18
N ASN A 374 -17.32 5.23 18.24
CA ASN A 374 -15.95 5.30 18.71
C ASN A 374 -15.87 5.91 20.12
N PRO A 375 -15.43 5.17 21.16
CA PRO A 375 -15.44 5.66 22.53
C PRO A 375 -14.39 6.73 22.80
N VAL A 376 -13.28 6.78 22.05
CA VAL A 376 -12.30 7.87 22.19
C VAL A 376 -12.91 9.17 21.72
N ILE A 377 -13.61 9.16 20.57
CA ILE A 377 -14.31 10.34 20.06
C ILE A 377 -15.50 10.71 20.95
N LEU A 378 -16.26 9.72 21.46
CA LEU A 378 -17.34 9.96 22.42
C LEU A 378 -16.83 10.76 23.61
N MET A 379 -15.74 10.30 24.23
CA MET A 379 -15.12 10.93 25.40
C MET A 379 -14.63 12.35 25.12
N GLU A 380 -14.09 12.62 23.91
CA GLU A 380 -13.71 13.96 23.48
C GLU A 380 -14.90 14.92 23.32
N ASN A 381 -16.13 14.39 23.18
CA ASN A 381 -17.36 15.16 23.00
C ASN A 381 -18.27 15.17 24.25
N LEU A 382 -17.87 14.54 25.37
CA LEU A 382 -18.62 14.61 26.63
C LEU A 382 -18.46 15.98 27.31
N SER A 383 -19.50 16.42 28.00
CA SER A 383 -19.56 17.68 28.74
C SER A 383 -19.58 17.38 30.24
N MET A 384 -19.37 18.39 31.09
CA MET A 384 -19.49 18.21 32.55
C MET A 384 -20.89 17.72 32.97
N GLU A 385 -21.95 18.16 32.28
CA GLU A 385 -23.31 17.69 32.53
C GLU A 385 -23.45 16.19 32.27
N HIS A 386 -22.78 15.66 31.24
CA HIS A 386 -22.75 14.21 30.98
C HIS A 386 -22.11 13.46 32.15
N TYR A 387 -20.98 13.95 32.68
CA TYR A 387 -20.31 13.35 33.83
C TYR A 387 -21.16 13.42 35.11
N GLU A 388 -21.78 14.57 35.40
CA GLU A 388 -22.69 14.70 36.54
C GLU A 388 -23.88 13.75 36.41
N ARG A 389 -24.48 13.63 35.22
CA ARG A 389 -25.60 12.70 34.96
C ARG A 389 -25.18 11.25 35.21
N MET A 390 -24.01 10.84 34.72
CA MET A 390 -23.46 9.50 34.96
C MET A 390 -23.25 9.23 36.45
N LEU A 391 -22.70 10.17 37.20
CA LEU A 391 -22.45 10.03 38.64
C LEU A 391 -23.74 9.94 39.48
N HIS A 392 -24.82 10.62 39.05
CA HIS A 392 -26.12 10.58 39.73
C HIS A 392 -27.01 9.41 39.28
N ASP A 393 -26.69 8.73 38.17
CA ASP A 393 -27.40 7.54 37.70
C ASP A 393 -26.84 6.28 38.37
N ALA A 394 -27.54 5.82 39.42
CA ALA A 394 -27.18 4.60 40.15
C ALA A 394 -27.17 3.34 39.27
N SER A 395 -27.99 3.27 38.21
CA SER A 395 -27.99 2.13 37.29
C SER A 395 -26.76 2.15 36.38
N PHE A 396 -26.34 3.33 35.92
CA PHE A 396 -25.14 3.50 35.13
C PHE A 396 -23.90 3.17 35.96
N MET A 397 -23.77 3.74 37.16
CA MET A 397 -22.60 3.53 38.03
C MET A 397 -22.42 2.05 38.40
N LYS A 398 -23.50 1.33 38.70
CA LYS A 398 -23.43 -0.10 38.96
C LYS A 398 -22.87 -0.89 37.75
N GLN A 399 -23.33 -0.57 36.53
CA GLN A 399 -22.82 -1.21 35.33
C GLN A 399 -21.36 -0.83 35.05
N TYR A 400 -21.01 0.44 35.27
CA TYR A 400 -19.64 0.94 35.13
C TYR A 400 -18.69 0.20 36.07
N GLU A 401 -19.02 0.10 37.37
CA GLU A 401 -18.22 -0.62 38.36
C GLU A 401 -18.03 -2.10 37.99
N GLU A 402 -19.07 -2.76 37.48
CA GLU A 402 -19.00 -4.15 37.04
C GLU A 402 -18.08 -4.32 35.82
N VAL A 403 -18.19 -3.44 34.82
CA VAL A 403 -17.33 -3.46 33.63
C VAL A 403 -15.87 -3.16 34.00
N VAL A 404 -15.62 -2.17 34.86
CA VAL A 404 -14.27 -1.83 35.34
C VAL A 404 -13.65 -2.99 36.11
N LYS A 405 -14.41 -3.59 37.04
CA LYS A 405 -13.95 -4.79 37.78
C LYS A 405 -13.58 -5.92 36.82
N ASN A 406 -14.43 -6.20 35.83
CA ASN A 406 -14.18 -7.25 34.85
C ASN A 406 -12.95 -6.93 33.98
N PHE A 407 -12.80 -5.68 33.54
CA PHE A 407 -11.64 -5.24 32.76
C PHE A 407 -10.33 -5.31 33.56
N HIS A 408 -10.31 -4.84 34.80
CA HIS A 408 -9.11 -4.90 35.65
C HIS A 408 -8.76 -6.34 36.03
N GLN A 409 -9.74 -7.19 36.35
CA GLN A 409 -9.49 -8.62 36.54
C GLN A 409 -8.90 -9.24 35.28
N TYR A 410 -9.49 -8.94 34.12
CA TYR A 410 -8.98 -9.40 32.83
C TYR A 410 -7.53 -8.95 32.61
N MET A 411 -7.21 -7.68 32.81
CA MET A 411 -5.85 -7.17 32.61
C MET A 411 -4.84 -7.70 33.64
N GLU A 412 -5.25 -7.92 34.89
CA GLU A 412 -4.38 -8.43 35.95
C GLU A 412 -3.96 -9.88 35.71
N GLU A 413 -4.88 -10.75 35.27
CA GLU A 413 -4.55 -12.10 34.79
C GLU A 413 -3.48 -12.05 33.69
N GLY A 414 -3.52 -11.01 32.85
CA GLY A 414 -2.55 -10.73 31.80
C GLY A 414 -1.12 -10.43 32.27
N LYS A 415 -0.91 -10.10 33.55
CA LYS A 415 0.45 -9.88 34.11
C LYS A 415 1.15 -11.19 34.44
N GLN A 416 0.39 -12.26 34.70
CA GLN A 416 0.92 -13.60 34.98
C GLN A 416 1.09 -14.40 33.68
N LYS A 417 1.84 -13.85 32.72
CA LYS A 417 2.02 -14.48 31.41
C LYS A 417 2.78 -15.79 31.52
N LYS A 418 2.40 -16.76 30.68
CA LYS A 418 3.18 -17.99 30.46
C LYS A 418 4.56 -17.62 29.92
N THR A 419 5.60 -18.37 30.29
CA THR A 419 7.01 -18.09 29.93
C THR A 419 7.35 -18.21 28.44
N LYS A 420 6.38 -18.56 27.59
CA LYS A 420 6.56 -18.96 26.19
C LYS A 420 5.97 -17.90 25.27
N LYS A 421 6.82 -17.13 24.59
CA LYS A 421 6.48 -15.93 23.83
C LYS A 421 6.45 -16.14 22.33
N ILE A 422 5.41 -15.62 21.67
CA ILE A 422 5.17 -15.76 20.22
C ILE A 422 5.14 -14.38 19.56
N ALA A 423 5.86 -14.20 18.47
CA ALA A 423 5.69 -13.07 17.55
C ALA A 423 4.92 -13.51 16.31
N TYR A 424 3.76 -12.89 16.09
CA TYR A 424 2.86 -13.17 14.97
C TYR A 424 2.89 -12.02 13.97
N PHE A 425 3.38 -12.30 12.75
CA PHE A 425 3.57 -11.31 11.70
C PHE A 425 2.47 -11.43 10.65
N SER A 426 1.82 -10.32 10.34
CA SER A 426 0.79 -10.26 9.29
C SER A 426 0.83 -8.90 8.59
N MET A 427 0.55 -8.93 7.28
CA MET A 427 0.43 -7.73 6.46
C MET A 427 -0.86 -6.94 6.77
N GLU A 428 -1.89 -7.63 7.28
CA GLU A 428 -3.19 -7.08 7.61
C GLU A 428 -3.77 -7.58 8.94
N TYR A 429 -4.56 -6.73 9.60
CA TYR A 429 -5.28 -7.02 10.85
C TYR A 429 -6.68 -6.40 10.86
N GLY A 430 -7.71 -7.25 10.86
CA GLY A 430 -9.12 -6.89 10.96
C GLY A 430 -9.59 -6.90 12.40
N LEU A 431 -9.38 -5.80 13.11
CA LEU A 431 -9.67 -5.67 14.54
C LEU A 431 -11.05 -5.05 14.81
N SER A 432 -11.35 -3.95 14.13
CA SER A 432 -12.64 -3.26 14.18
C SER A 432 -12.84 -2.45 12.91
N GLU A 433 -14.06 -1.96 12.69
CA GLU A 433 -14.46 -1.05 11.61
C GLU A 433 -13.64 0.26 11.59
N HIS A 434 -13.11 0.66 12.74
CA HIS A 434 -12.31 1.87 12.94
C HIS A 434 -10.86 1.72 12.50
N ILE A 435 -10.33 0.49 12.52
CA ILE A 435 -8.95 0.18 12.18
C ILE A 435 -8.91 -0.49 10.81
N LYS A 436 -8.87 0.32 9.74
CA LYS A 436 -8.94 -0.15 8.34
C LYS A 436 -7.61 -0.66 7.78
N ILE A 437 -6.85 -1.43 8.57
CA ILE A 437 -5.58 -2.05 8.15
C ILE A 437 -5.77 -3.49 7.63
N TYR A 438 -6.92 -3.76 7.00
CA TYR A 438 -7.25 -5.05 6.40
C TYR A 438 -8.06 -4.89 5.11
N SER A 439 -7.97 -5.90 4.25
CA SER A 439 -8.68 -5.96 2.97
C SER A 439 -9.74 -7.08 2.92
N GLY A 440 -9.55 -8.17 3.69
CA GLY A 440 -10.40 -9.34 3.59
C GLY A 440 -10.25 -10.37 4.71
N GLY A 441 -10.44 -11.64 4.34
CA GLY A 441 -10.55 -12.76 5.29
C GLY A 441 -9.27 -13.09 6.06
N LEU A 442 -8.09 -12.86 5.46
CA LEU A 442 -6.79 -13.10 6.09
C LEU A 442 -6.59 -12.13 7.27
N GLY A 443 -6.86 -10.85 7.08
CA GLY A 443 -6.75 -9.82 8.11
C GLY A 443 -7.78 -10.03 9.21
N VAL A 444 -9.03 -10.35 8.86
CA VAL A 444 -10.05 -10.66 9.86
C VAL A 444 -9.68 -11.89 10.70
N LEU A 445 -9.10 -12.93 10.09
CA LEU A 445 -8.56 -14.08 10.82
C LEU A 445 -7.43 -13.65 11.77
N ALA A 446 -6.46 -12.87 11.30
CA ALA A 446 -5.36 -12.37 12.11
C ALA A 446 -5.86 -11.55 13.32
N GLY A 447 -6.86 -10.68 13.11
CA GLY A 447 -7.47 -9.89 14.18
C GLY A 447 -8.22 -10.77 15.19
N ASP A 448 -9.05 -11.71 14.71
CA ASP A 448 -9.73 -12.67 15.58
C ASP A 448 -8.75 -13.58 16.33
N PHE A 449 -7.60 -13.90 15.74
CA PHE A 449 -6.55 -14.71 16.35
C PHE A 449 -5.89 -13.98 17.52
N LEU A 450 -5.58 -12.68 17.36
CA LEU A 450 -5.07 -11.85 18.45
C LEU A 450 -6.10 -11.68 19.59
N LYS A 451 -7.39 -11.52 19.26
CA LYS A 451 -8.46 -11.43 20.26
C LYS A 451 -8.57 -12.73 21.08
N GLN A 452 -8.55 -13.89 20.41
CA GLN A 452 -8.55 -15.17 21.11
C GLN A 452 -7.28 -15.37 21.95
N ALA A 453 -6.10 -14.99 21.42
CA ALA A 453 -4.86 -15.04 22.18
C ALA A 453 -4.93 -14.18 23.45
N SER A 454 -5.63 -13.04 23.38
CA SER A 454 -5.91 -12.20 24.54
C SER A 454 -6.80 -12.91 25.56
N ASP A 455 -7.90 -13.50 25.11
CA ASP A 455 -8.85 -14.20 25.98
C ASP A 455 -8.20 -15.42 26.66
N ASP A 456 -7.38 -16.19 25.94
CA ASP A 456 -6.64 -17.36 26.46
C ASP A 456 -5.36 -17.00 27.25
N ASN A 457 -5.07 -15.71 27.41
CA ASN A 457 -3.87 -15.18 28.07
C ASN A 457 -2.56 -15.77 27.51
N VAL A 458 -2.47 -15.84 26.18
CA VAL A 458 -1.26 -16.28 25.48
C VAL A 458 -0.25 -15.13 25.46
N ASP A 459 1.03 -15.40 25.72
CA ASP A 459 2.08 -14.38 25.54
C ASP A 459 2.41 -14.22 24.05
N MET A 460 1.57 -13.46 23.35
CA MET A 460 1.70 -13.17 21.93
C MET A 460 1.91 -11.68 21.70
N ILE A 461 2.60 -11.36 20.60
CA ILE A 461 2.80 -10.00 20.10
C ILE A 461 2.46 -10.00 18.62
N GLY A 462 1.64 -9.05 18.19
CA GLY A 462 1.35 -8.83 16.78
C GLY A 462 2.34 -7.84 16.16
N ILE A 463 2.74 -8.05 14.91
CA ILE A 463 3.60 -7.13 14.14
C ILE A 463 3.01 -6.92 12.75
N GLY A 464 2.80 -5.66 12.38
CA GLY A 464 2.25 -5.27 11.08
C GLY A 464 2.69 -3.87 10.62
N LEU A 465 1.98 -3.35 9.62
CA LEU A 465 2.18 -2.00 9.09
C LEU A 465 0.95 -1.12 9.39
N LEU A 466 1.19 0.18 9.65
CA LEU A 466 0.13 1.16 9.86
C LEU A 466 -0.18 1.91 8.56
N TYR A 467 -1.27 1.56 7.90
CA TYR A 467 -1.64 2.18 6.62
C TYR A 467 -2.39 3.50 6.81
N ARG A 468 -1.87 4.59 6.22
CA ARG A 468 -2.47 5.93 6.30
C ARG A 468 -3.88 6.00 5.72
N TYR A 469 -4.14 5.31 4.61
CA TYR A 469 -5.43 5.33 3.89
C TYR A 469 -6.18 3.99 3.96
N GLY A 470 -5.61 2.99 4.64
CA GLY A 470 -6.17 1.64 4.71
C GLY A 470 -6.24 0.96 3.34
N TYR A 471 -7.35 0.25 3.07
CA TYR A 471 -7.65 -0.32 1.76
C TYR A 471 -8.34 0.73 0.87
N PHE A 472 -9.69 0.79 0.86
CA PHE A 472 -10.45 1.93 0.32
C PHE A 472 -11.90 1.87 0.82
N THR A 473 -12.57 3.03 0.80
CA THR A 473 -14.03 3.12 0.96
C THR A 473 -14.69 3.01 -0.39
N GLN A 474 -15.58 2.03 -0.52
CA GLN A 474 -16.32 1.77 -1.74
C GLN A 474 -17.50 2.74 -1.84
N SER A 475 -17.65 3.38 -2.99
CA SER A 475 -18.92 3.99 -3.37
C SER A 475 -19.30 3.50 -4.75
N LEU A 476 -20.57 3.64 -5.11
CA LEU A 476 -21.06 3.18 -6.40
C LEU A 476 -21.66 4.34 -7.18
N SER A 477 -21.25 4.48 -8.44
CA SER A 477 -21.76 5.49 -9.38
C SER A 477 -23.25 5.28 -9.70
N VAL A 478 -23.89 6.25 -10.36
CA VAL A 478 -25.27 6.14 -10.84
C VAL A 478 -25.43 4.94 -11.79
N HIS A 479 -24.39 4.62 -12.56
CA HIS A 479 -24.35 3.48 -13.48
C HIS A 479 -23.97 2.14 -12.82
N GLY A 480 -23.77 2.12 -11.49
CA GLY A 480 -23.43 0.91 -10.75
C GLY A 480 -21.94 0.53 -10.81
N GLU A 481 -21.07 1.47 -11.18
CA GLU A 481 -19.62 1.25 -11.21
C GLU A 481 -19.01 1.50 -9.84
N GLN A 482 -18.05 0.68 -9.45
CA GLN A 482 -17.30 0.87 -8.21
C GLN A 482 -16.35 2.07 -8.33
N LEU A 483 -16.42 2.96 -7.34
CA LEU A 483 -15.55 4.10 -7.15
C LEU A 483 -14.77 3.92 -5.85
N ASP A 484 -13.45 4.00 -5.94
CA ASP A 484 -12.54 3.75 -4.83
C ASP A 484 -12.10 5.10 -4.22
N THR A 485 -12.47 5.35 -2.96
CA THR A 485 -12.14 6.59 -2.25
C THR A 485 -11.19 6.33 -1.09
N TYR A 486 -10.17 7.17 -0.97
CA TYR A 486 -9.10 7.04 0.03
C TYR A 486 -9.14 8.23 0.98
N HIS A 487 -9.47 7.97 2.25
CA HIS A 487 -9.50 8.99 3.29
C HIS A 487 -8.34 8.77 4.26
N PRO A 488 -7.52 9.79 4.54
CA PRO A 488 -6.42 9.65 5.49
C PRO A 488 -6.99 9.44 6.89
N HIS A 489 -6.50 8.42 7.58
CA HIS A 489 -6.93 8.08 8.92
C HIS A 489 -6.20 8.92 9.98
N ASP A 490 -6.93 9.29 11.02
CA ASP A 490 -6.35 9.80 12.26
C ASP A 490 -5.98 8.60 13.15
N PHE A 491 -4.68 8.43 13.42
CA PHE A 491 -4.18 7.29 14.18
C PHE A 491 -4.69 7.27 15.63
N ILE A 492 -5.03 8.44 16.20
CA ILE A 492 -5.65 8.49 17.54
C ILE A 492 -7.04 7.86 17.50
N LYS A 493 -7.82 8.14 16.44
CA LYS A 493 -9.13 7.52 16.22
C LYS A 493 -9.05 6.01 15.97
N MET A 494 -7.87 5.50 15.60
CA MET A 494 -7.57 4.07 15.46
C MET A 494 -7.07 3.41 16.75
N PHE A 495 -7.12 4.10 17.89
CA PHE A 495 -6.63 3.61 19.19
C PHE A 495 -5.11 3.34 19.21
N ALA A 496 -4.37 3.87 18.22
CA ALA A 496 -2.93 3.70 18.14
C ALA A 496 -2.20 4.71 19.03
N THR A 497 -1.27 4.22 19.83
CA THR A 497 -0.42 5.02 20.72
C THR A 497 1.02 5.00 20.24
N PRO A 498 1.74 6.14 20.24
CA PRO A 498 3.13 6.15 19.82
C PRO A 498 3.98 5.44 20.87
N VAL A 499 4.84 4.53 20.43
CA VAL A 499 5.75 3.80 21.33
C VAL A 499 6.95 4.67 21.64
N ARG A 500 7.34 4.72 22.91
CA ARG A 500 8.43 5.55 23.42
C ARG A 500 9.45 4.70 24.18
N ASP A 501 10.71 5.12 24.12
CA ASP A 501 11.79 4.51 24.90
C ASP A 501 11.81 5.03 26.35
N GLU A 502 12.79 4.59 27.14
CA GLU A 502 12.97 4.96 28.54
C GLU A 502 13.22 6.47 28.74
N SER A 503 13.72 7.17 27.71
CA SER A 503 13.94 8.63 27.73
C SER A 503 12.67 9.42 27.40
N GLY A 504 11.61 8.74 26.96
CA GLY A 504 10.36 9.33 26.50
C GLY A 504 10.37 9.75 25.03
N GLU A 505 11.44 9.49 24.28
CA GLU A 505 11.51 9.72 22.83
C GLU A 505 10.76 8.62 22.08
N ARG A 506 10.20 8.92 20.90
CA ARG A 506 9.49 7.92 20.10
C ARG A 506 10.48 6.94 19.48
N ILE A 507 10.21 5.64 19.62
CA ILE A 507 11.03 4.61 19.00
C ILE A 507 10.92 4.71 17.48
N LYS A 508 12.09 4.68 16.84
CA LYS A 508 12.26 4.75 15.39
C LYS A 508 13.29 3.71 14.96
N ILE A 509 12.97 2.96 13.91
CA ILE A 509 13.90 2.04 13.25
C ILE A 509 14.36 2.62 11.93
N SER A 510 15.48 2.10 11.42
CA SER A 510 16.06 2.51 10.14
C SER A 510 16.37 1.29 9.28
N ILE A 511 16.12 1.38 7.98
CA ILE A 511 16.35 0.33 6.98
C ILE A 511 17.11 0.97 5.81
N ALA A 512 18.20 0.33 5.36
CA ALA A 512 18.99 0.84 4.26
C ALA A 512 18.29 0.55 2.92
N PHE A 513 18.11 1.59 2.11
CA PHE A 513 17.64 1.54 0.72
C PHE A 513 18.76 1.99 -0.23
N PRO A 514 18.61 1.78 -1.56
CA PRO A 514 19.60 2.24 -2.53
C PRO A 514 19.82 3.76 -2.43
N GLY A 515 21.02 4.15 -2.02
CA GLY A 515 21.44 5.56 -1.88
C GLY A 515 20.79 6.35 -0.73
N ARG A 516 19.97 5.74 0.12
CA ARG A 516 19.24 6.44 1.20
C ARG A 516 18.81 5.51 2.33
N THR A 517 18.26 6.06 3.41
CA THR A 517 17.77 5.27 4.55
C THR A 517 16.28 5.54 4.74
N LEU A 518 15.49 4.47 4.77
CA LEU A 518 14.08 4.52 5.17
C LEU A 518 13.99 4.50 6.70
N HIS A 519 13.26 5.44 7.26
CA HIS A 519 12.96 5.49 8.69
C HIS A 519 11.50 5.10 8.95
N ALA A 520 11.23 4.35 10.02
CA ALA A 520 9.86 4.02 10.41
C ALA A 520 9.63 4.23 11.91
N ARG A 521 8.53 4.88 12.27
CA ARG A 521 8.06 5.05 13.65
C ARG A 521 7.20 3.87 14.07
N VAL A 522 7.20 3.59 15.37
CA VAL A 522 6.46 2.46 15.94
C VAL A 522 5.22 2.96 16.67
N TRP A 523 4.08 2.37 16.34
CA TRP A 523 2.80 2.56 17.00
C TRP A 523 2.35 1.26 17.67
N LYS A 524 1.56 1.37 18.73
CA LYS A 524 1.00 0.24 19.48
C LYS A 524 -0.51 0.36 19.58
N ILE A 525 -1.20 -0.73 19.30
CA ILE A 525 -2.63 -0.94 19.60
C ILE A 525 -2.74 -2.05 20.65
N ASP A 526 -3.49 -1.80 21.72
CA ASP A 526 -3.75 -2.78 22.77
C ASP A 526 -4.99 -3.62 22.40
N VAL A 527 -4.74 -4.84 21.92
CA VAL A 527 -5.76 -5.84 21.59
C VAL A 527 -6.03 -6.67 22.85
N GLY A 528 -6.77 -6.08 23.80
CA GLY A 528 -6.93 -6.66 25.13
C GLY A 528 -5.57 -6.70 25.84
N ARG A 529 -5.05 -7.90 26.07
CA ARG A 529 -3.74 -8.20 26.70
C ARG A 529 -2.60 -8.28 25.67
N ILE A 530 -2.93 -8.31 24.38
CA ILE A 530 -1.96 -8.53 23.30
C ILE A 530 -1.53 -7.19 22.69
N PRO A 531 -0.25 -6.82 22.77
CA PRO A 531 0.25 -5.65 22.07
C PRO A 531 0.43 -5.96 20.58
N LEU A 532 -0.16 -5.12 19.73
CA LEU A 532 0.08 -5.09 18.29
C LEU A 532 0.95 -3.88 17.95
N TYR A 533 2.16 -4.12 17.45
CA TYR A 533 3.07 -3.09 16.98
C TYR A 533 2.94 -2.88 15.47
N LEU A 534 2.83 -1.62 15.05
CA LEU A 534 2.65 -1.23 13.66
C LEU A 534 3.71 -0.22 13.23
N LEU A 535 4.30 -0.45 12.07
CA LEU A 535 5.34 0.40 11.47
C LEU A 535 4.73 1.46 10.54
N ASP A 536 5.20 2.70 10.67
CA ASP A 536 4.73 3.86 9.90
C ASP A 536 5.91 4.63 9.29
N THR A 537 5.88 4.80 7.97
CA THR A 537 6.89 5.52 7.18
C THR A 537 6.43 6.91 6.73
N ASP A 538 5.19 7.31 7.01
CA ASP A 538 4.66 8.64 6.64
C ASP A 538 5.17 9.72 7.60
N ILE A 539 6.48 9.98 7.53
CA ILE A 539 7.20 10.92 8.38
C ILE A 539 8.05 11.87 7.55
N SER A 540 8.22 13.09 8.06
CA SER A 540 8.95 14.18 7.41
C SER A 540 10.39 13.82 7.00
N GLU A 541 11.02 12.92 7.75
CA GLU A 541 12.40 12.46 7.56
C GLU A 541 12.59 11.61 6.30
N ASN A 542 11.51 10.98 5.80
CA ASN A 542 11.55 10.20 4.57
C ASN A 542 11.24 11.07 3.35
N GLN A 543 11.78 10.67 2.20
CA GLN A 543 11.43 11.26 0.90
C GLN A 543 9.95 11.00 0.57
N SER A 544 9.35 11.87 -0.24
CA SER A 544 7.90 11.83 -0.53
C SER A 544 7.42 10.47 -1.06
N PHE A 545 8.21 9.82 -1.91
CA PHE A 545 7.87 8.52 -2.48
C PHE A 545 8.12 7.34 -1.53
N ASP A 546 9.01 7.47 -0.54
CA ASP A 546 9.24 6.44 0.49
C ASP A 546 8.14 6.44 1.55
N ARG A 547 7.50 7.59 1.82
CA ARG A 547 6.30 7.68 2.69
C ARG A 547 5.14 6.84 2.14
N PHE A 548 5.10 6.66 0.82
CA PHE A 548 4.06 5.89 0.14
C PHE A 548 4.04 4.40 0.55
N VAL A 549 5.14 3.87 1.09
CA VAL A 549 5.24 2.47 1.54
C VAL A 549 4.13 2.12 2.53
N THR A 550 3.77 3.02 3.44
CA THR A 550 2.68 2.81 4.42
C THR A 550 1.42 3.62 4.10
N HIS A 551 1.19 4.01 2.83
CA HIS A 551 -0.06 4.69 2.46
C HIS A 551 -1.23 3.72 2.32
N GLN A 552 -1.09 2.68 1.50
CA GLN A 552 -2.20 1.80 1.10
C GLN A 552 -1.84 0.34 1.27
N LEU A 553 -2.81 -0.44 1.77
CA LEU A 553 -2.71 -1.88 1.84
C LEU A 553 -2.89 -2.47 0.43
N TYR A 554 -1.92 -3.26 -0.04
CA TYR A 554 -1.89 -3.83 -1.40
C TYR A 554 -1.95 -2.78 -2.54
N GLY A 555 -1.55 -1.54 -2.26
CA GLY A 555 -1.45 -0.47 -3.26
C GLY A 555 -0.04 -0.33 -3.85
N GLY A 556 0.06 0.43 -4.94
CA GLY A 556 1.31 0.67 -5.66
C GLY A 556 1.67 -0.41 -6.66
N ASP A 557 2.93 -0.41 -7.09
CA ASP A 557 3.50 -1.40 -8.00
C ASP A 557 4.23 -2.53 -7.23
N TRP A 558 4.84 -3.46 -7.98
CA TRP A 558 5.61 -4.55 -7.41
C TRP A 558 6.80 -4.09 -6.56
N GLU A 559 7.38 -2.92 -6.85
CA GLU A 559 8.47 -2.36 -6.06
C GLU A 559 7.96 -1.85 -4.71
N ASN A 560 6.81 -1.17 -4.67
CA ASN A 560 6.17 -0.77 -3.43
C ASN A 560 5.77 -1.99 -2.60
N ARG A 561 5.25 -3.04 -3.25
CA ARG A 561 4.93 -4.33 -2.62
C ARG A 561 6.16 -4.95 -1.94
N PHE A 562 7.28 -4.99 -2.65
CA PHE A 562 8.56 -5.45 -2.10
C PHE A 562 8.99 -4.61 -0.88
N LYS A 563 8.94 -3.27 -0.98
CA LYS A 563 9.29 -2.37 0.14
C LYS A 563 8.44 -2.61 1.37
N GLN A 564 7.14 -2.88 1.20
CA GLN A 564 6.24 -3.20 2.30
C GLN A 564 6.62 -4.51 2.99
N GLU A 565 6.85 -5.58 2.23
CA GLU A 565 7.27 -6.88 2.78
C GLU A 565 8.66 -6.79 3.45
N PHE A 566 9.55 -6.01 2.86
CA PHE A 566 10.87 -5.73 3.41
C PHE A 566 10.78 -4.97 4.74
N LEU A 567 9.93 -3.95 4.82
CA LEU A 567 9.64 -3.22 6.05
C LEU A 567 8.99 -4.13 7.11
N LEU A 568 8.00 -4.95 6.74
CA LEU A 568 7.33 -5.87 7.65
C LEU A 568 8.28 -6.91 8.23
N GLY A 569 9.07 -7.56 7.36
CA GLY A 569 9.97 -8.62 7.77
C GLY A 569 11.22 -8.12 8.50
N ILE A 570 12.02 -7.28 7.83
CA ILE A 570 13.27 -6.76 8.41
C ILE A 570 12.96 -5.76 9.53
N GLY A 571 12.08 -4.80 9.27
CA GLY A 571 11.71 -3.79 10.26
C GLY A 571 11.00 -4.41 11.46
N GLY A 572 10.17 -5.43 11.25
CA GLY A 572 9.51 -6.16 12.33
C GLY A 572 10.47 -6.86 13.30
N ILE A 573 11.60 -7.40 12.83
CA ILE A 573 12.64 -7.92 13.72
C ILE A 573 13.36 -6.79 14.45
N ARG A 574 13.67 -5.69 13.76
CA ARG A 574 14.36 -4.54 14.36
C ARG A 574 13.56 -3.84 15.46
N ILE A 575 12.23 -3.81 15.38
CA ILE A 575 11.41 -3.28 16.49
C ILE A 575 11.44 -4.19 17.70
N LEU A 576 11.48 -5.51 17.52
CA LEU A 576 11.58 -6.44 18.65
C LEU A 576 12.89 -6.20 19.40
N ASP A 577 13.98 -5.98 18.67
CA ASP A 577 15.29 -5.63 19.24
C ASP A 577 15.26 -4.28 19.96
N ALA A 578 14.70 -3.24 19.33
CA ALA A 578 14.58 -1.92 19.92
C ALA A 578 13.74 -1.92 21.21
N LEU A 579 12.79 -2.85 21.33
CA LEU A 579 11.94 -3.04 22.51
C LEU A 579 12.55 -4.02 23.54
N GLY A 580 13.70 -4.63 23.25
CA GLY A 580 14.30 -5.67 24.11
C GLY A 580 13.45 -6.95 24.21
N ILE A 581 12.58 -7.20 23.23
CA ILE A 581 11.67 -8.34 23.21
C ILE A 581 12.33 -9.49 22.46
N LYS A 582 12.47 -10.64 23.12
CA LYS A 582 12.96 -11.89 22.53
C LYS A 582 11.82 -12.94 22.47
N PRO A 583 11.19 -13.15 21.30
CA PRO A 583 10.23 -14.24 21.09
C PRO A 583 10.93 -15.61 20.98
N ASP A 584 10.28 -16.65 21.49
CA ASP A 584 10.71 -18.05 21.30
C ASP A 584 10.23 -18.62 19.95
N VAL A 585 9.09 -18.11 19.44
CA VAL A 585 8.48 -18.58 18.19
C VAL A 585 8.10 -17.40 17.30
N TYR A 586 8.37 -17.55 16.01
CA TYR A 586 8.04 -16.59 14.96
C TYR A 586 7.05 -17.24 14.00
N HIS A 587 5.86 -16.66 13.90
CA HIS A 587 4.79 -17.17 13.04
C HIS A 587 4.52 -16.18 11.90
N CYS A 588 4.84 -16.60 10.68
CA CYS A 588 4.52 -15.87 9.45
C CYS A 588 3.13 -16.26 8.93
N ASN A 589 2.23 -15.27 8.89
CA ASN A 589 0.91 -15.40 8.30
C ASN A 589 0.99 -15.03 6.80
N GLU A 590 1.03 -16.04 5.93
CA GLU A 590 1.38 -15.93 4.51
C GLU A 590 2.84 -15.49 4.26
N GLY A 591 3.29 -15.57 3.00
CA GLY A 591 4.68 -15.29 2.60
C GLY A 591 5.15 -13.84 2.80
N HIS A 592 4.26 -12.89 3.07
CA HIS A 592 4.56 -11.45 3.13
C HIS A 592 5.60 -11.07 4.20
N ALA A 593 5.76 -11.90 5.22
CA ALA A 593 6.72 -11.69 6.31
C ALA A 593 7.96 -12.59 6.19
N ALA A 594 8.20 -13.26 5.06
CA ALA A 594 9.29 -14.23 4.92
C ALA A 594 10.69 -13.63 5.18
N PHE A 595 10.86 -12.32 4.96
CA PHE A 595 12.10 -11.61 5.27
C PHE A 595 12.45 -11.57 6.76
N THR A 596 11.51 -11.85 7.67
CA THR A 596 11.82 -12.05 9.10
C THR A 596 12.91 -13.09 9.30
N GLY A 597 12.86 -14.20 8.57
CA GLY A 597 13.86 -15.26 8.64
C GLY A 597 15.23 -14.79 8.15
N LEU A 598 15.30 -13.95 7.11
CA LEU A 598 16.57 -13.42 6.60
C LEU A 598 17.25 -12.44 7.56
N GLU A 599 16.51 -11.54 8.21
CA GLU A 599 17.11 -10.65 9.22
C GLU A 599 17.63 -11.45 10.41
N ARG A 600 16.89 -12.47 10.85
CA ARG A 600 17.33 -13.37 11.92
C ARG A 600 18.61 -14.12 11.54
N LEU A 601 18.69 -14.67 10.33
CA LEU A 601 19.92 -15.30 9.82
C LEU A 601 21.10 -14.33 9.86
N ARG A 602 20.90 -13.11 9.34
CA ARG A 602 21.93 -12.07 9.32
C ARG A 602 22.42 -11.73 10.73
N LYS A 603 21.54 -11.71 11.73
CA LYS A 603 21.92 -11.50 13.13
C LYS A 603 22.75 -12.65 13.70
N TYR A 604 22.29 -13.89 13.57
CA TYR A 604 23.04 -15.05 14.08
C TYR A 604 24.43 -15.18 13.44
N VAL A 605 24.55 -14.87 12.14
CA VAL A 605 25.84 -14.91 11.44
C VAL A 605 26.76 -13.77 11.88
N GLN A 606 26.26 -12.54 11.97
CA GLN A 606 27.09 -11.34 12.19
C GLN A 606 27.34 -11.02 13.66
N GLU A 607 26.39 -11.30 14.55
CA GLU A 607 26.43 -10.93 15.97
C GLU A 607 26.83 -12.12 16.85
N GLU A 608 26.44 -13.33 16.48
CA GLU A 608 26.74 -14.57 17.23
C GLU A 608 27.79 -15.47 16.56
N ASN A 609 28.34 -15.04 15.41
CA ASN A 609 29.40 -15.72 14.66
C ASN A 609 29.08 -17.19 14.27
N LEU A 610 27.80 -17.50 14.08
CA LEU A 610 27.39 -18.81 13.53
C LEU A 610 27.65 -18.85 12.02
N SER A 611 27.97 -20.03 11.48
CA SER A 611 27.95 -20.22 10.03
C SER A 611 26.51 -20.13 9.49
N PHE A 612 26.35 -19.83 8.20
CA PHE A 612 25.04 -19.77 7.55
C PHE A 612 24.17 -21.01 7.81
N HIS A 613 24.76 -22.21 7.69
CA HIS A 613 24.03 -23.45 7.88
C HIS A 613 23.62 -23.68 9.34
N GLU A 614 24.45 -23.27 10.31
CA GLU A 614 24.10 -23.36 11.74
C GLU A 614 22.96 -22.39 12.07
N ALA A 615 23.08 -21.14 11.61
CA ALA A 615 22.04 -20.12 11.77
C ALA A 615 20.71 -20.57 11.13
N LEU A 616 20.76 -21.24 9.97
CA LEU A 616 19.57 -21.78 9.31
C LEU A 616 18.83 -22.81 10.16
N GLU A 617 19.53 -23.72 10.84
CA GLU A 617 18.88 -24.68 11.72
C GLU A 617 18.22 -24.00 12.93
N VAL A 618 18.86 -22.98 13.51
CA VAL A 618 18.31 -22.20 14.64
C VAL A 618 17.06 -21.42 14.22
N VAL A 619 17.10 -20.75 13.06
CA VAL A 619 15.94 -20.02 12.51
C VAL A 619 14.80 -20.98 12.19
N ARG A 620 15.08 -22.12 11.56
CA ARG A 620 14.05 -23.15 11.30
C ARG A 620 13.42 -23.64 12.59
N ALA A 621 14.22 -23.97 13.61
CA ALA A 621 13.77 -24.54 14.89
C ALA A 621 12.70 -23.72 15.63
N SER A 622 12.54 -22.44 15.30
CA SER A 622 11.65 -21.47 15.95
C SER A 622 10.63 -20.82 15.00
N SER A 623 10.55 -21.26 13.73
CA SER A 623 9.73 -20.61 12.70
C SER A 623 8.55 -21.49 12.23
N LEU A 624 7.36 -20.87 12.17
CA LEU A 624 6.12 -21.44 11.64
C LEU A 624 5.63 -20.61 10.45
N PHE A 625 5.21 -21.29 9.38
CA PHE A 625 4.63 -20.65 8.20
C PHE A 625 3.22 -21.20 7.92
N THR A 626 2.23 -20.31 7.86
CA THR A 626 0.87 -20.65 7.43
C THR A 626 0.62 -20.10 6.03
N THR A 627 0.17 -20.94 5.10
CA THR A 627 -0.25 -20.53 3.74
C THR A 627 -1.78 -20.50 3.64
N HIS A 628 -2.32 -19.44 3.02
CA HIS A 628 -3.76 -19.22 2.84
C HIS A 628 -4.20 -19.32 1.38
N THR A 629 -3.24 -19.47 0.47
CA THR A 629 -3.46 -19.32 -0.97
C THR A 629 -3.48 -20.71 -1.64
N PRO A 630 -4.59 -21.07 -2.32
CA PRO A 630 -4.73 -22.38 -2.96
C PRO A 630 -4.11 -22.45 -4.37
N VAL A 631 -3.64 -21.32 -4.91
CA VAL A 631 -3.15 -21.19 -6.30
C VAL A 631 -1.82 -20.45 -6.37
N PRO A 632 -0.88 -20.87 -7.25
CA PRO A 632 0.41 -20.20 -7.42
C PRO A 632 0.32 -18.69 -7.68
N ALA A 633 -0.66 -18.26 -8.49
CA ALA A 633 -0.85 -16.86 -8.88
C ALA A 633 -1.22 -15.91 -7.72
N GLY A 634 -1.55 -16.43 -6.54
CA GLY A 634 -1.82 -15.60 -5.35
C GLY A 634 -0.60 -15.40 -4.44
N HIS A 635 0.57 -15.97 -4.79
CA HIS A 635 1.82 -15.74 -4.07
C HIS A 635 2.60 -14.57 -4.66
N ASP A 636 3.31 -13.83 -3.82
CA ASP A 636 4.19 -12.75 -4.25
C ASP A 636 5.50 -13.33 -4.81
N PHE A 637 5.88 -12.86 -6.01
CA PHE A 637 7.12 -13.19 -6.70
C PHE A 637 7.86 -11.90 -7.04
N PHE A 638 9.18 -11.91 -6.87
CA PHE A 638 10.03 -10.76 -7.16
C PHE A 638 11.18 -11.16 -8.10
N SER A 639 11.44 -10.31 -9.09
CA SER A 639 12.55 -10.48 -10.03
C SER A 639 13.90 -10.37 -9.32
N GLU A 640 14.92 -11.06 -9.84
CA GLU A 640 16.29 -10.98 -9.33
C GLU A 640 16.84 -9.54 -9.30
N ASP A 641 16.54 -8.71 -10.31
CA ASP A 641 17.01 -7.32 -10.39
C ASP A 641 16.52 -6.47 -9.21
N MET A 642 15.30 -6.72 -8.75
CA MET A 642 14.73 -6.05 -7.58
C MET A 642 15.48 -6.42 -6.29
N LEU A 643 15.78 -7.71 -6.12
CA LEU A 643 16.56 -8.21 -4.99
C LEU A 643 18.00 -7.68 -5.04
N ARG A 644 18.64 -7.67 -6.21
CA ARG A 644 19.99 -7.11 -6.38
C ARG A 644 20.04 -5.63 -6.06
N THR A 645 18.99 -4.89 -6.38
CA THR A 645 18.90 -3.46 -6.12
C THR A 645 18.80 -3.19 -4.62
N TYR A 646 17.87 -3.85 -3.92
CA TYR A 646 17.58 -3.56 -2.51
C TYR A 646 18.44 -4.33 -1.51
N MET A 647 18.93 -5.50 -1.88
CA MET A 647 19.64 -6.43 -0.97
C MET A 647 21.02 -6.89 -1.49
N PRO A 648 21.82 -6.07 -2.22
CA PRO A 648 23.06 -6.55 -2.85
C PRO A 648 24.07 -7.12 -1.84
N HIS A 649 24.06 -6.59 -0.61
CA HIS A 649 25.00 -6.92 0.46
C HIS A 649 24.52 -8.07 1.36
N TYR A 650 23.29 -8.58 1.19
CA TYR A 650 22.76 -9.61 2.10
C TYR A 650 23.47 -10.96 1.92
N ALA A 651 23.80 -11.36 0.69
CA ALA A 651 24.56 -12.59 0.43
C ALA A 651 25.93 -12.56 1.15
N ASP A 652 26.66 -11.45 1.01
CA ASP A 652 27.96 -11.24 1.67
C ASP A 652 27.83 -11.26 3.21
N ARG A 653 26.81 -10.59 3.77
CA ARG A 653 26.55 -10.59 5.22
C ARG A 653 26.15 -11.96 5.76
N LEU A 654 25.60 -12.82 4.92
CA LEU A 654 25.28 -14.20 5.26
C LEU A 654 26.48 -15.15 5.01
N GLY A 655 27.55 -14.68 4.36
CA GLY A 655 28.72 -15.49 4.03
C GLY A 655 28.46 -16.52 2.94
N ILE A 656 27.51 -16.25 2.02
CA ILE A 656 27.12 -17.16 0.92
C ILE A 656 27.20 -16.46 -0.44
N SER A 657 27.21 -17.24 -1.52
CA SER A 657 27.15 -16.69 -2.88
C SER A 657 25.75 -16.12 -3.19
N TRP A 658 25.68 -15.19 -4.14
CA TRP A 658 24.40 -14.62 -4.59
C TRP A 658 23.45 -15.69 -5.16
N GLU A 659 23.98 -16.66 -5.91
CA GLU A 659 23.21 -17.77 -6.47
C GLU A 659 22.58 -18.62 -5.36
N THR A 660 23.32 -18.84 -4.27
CA THR A 660 22.82 -19.56 -3.09
C THR A 660 21.72 -18.76 -2.39
N PHE A 661 21.89 -17.45 -2.27
CA PHE A 661 20.87 -16.54 -1.72
C PHE A 661 19.59 -16.58 -2.55
N MET A 662 19.69 -16.46 -3.87
CA MET A 662 18.53 -16.56 -4.78
C MET A 662 17.86 -17.94 -4.68
N GLY A 663 18.64 -19.00 -4.51
CA GLY A 663 18.14 -20.36 -4.29
C GLY A 663 17.22 -20.51 -3.07
N LEU A 664 17.25 -19.60 -2.09
CA LEU A 664 16.35 -19.64 -0.93
C LEU A 664 14.89 -19.34 -1.30
N GLY A 665 14.64 -18.54 -2.34
CA GLY A 665 13.30 -18.20 -2.83
C GLY A 665 12.82 -19.05 -4.01
N LYS A 666 13.63 -19.96 -4.54
CA LYS A 666 13.31 -20.76 -5.74
C LYS A 666 12.93 -22.20 -5.41
N MET A 667 11.95 -22.77 -6.11
CA MET A 667 11.65 -24.20 -6.05
C MET A 667 12.82 -25.00 -6.62
N ASN A 668 13.34 -24.58 -7.78
CA ASN A 668 14.53 -25.13 -8.40
C ASN A 668 15.69 -24.10 -8.35
N PRO A 669 16.64 -24.25 -7.41
CA PRO A 669 17.77 -23.32 -7.28
C PRO A 669 18.63 -23.19 -8.54
N ASN A 670 18.59 -24.16 -9.45
CA ASN A 670 19.37 -24.18 -10.68
C ASN A 670 18.66 -23.53 -11.86
N ASP A 671 17.40 -23.10 -11.72
CA ASP A 671 16.67 -22.42 -12.78
C ASP A 671 16.93 -20.89 -12.72
N PRO A 672 17.66 -20.32 -13.70
CA PRO A 672 17.92 -18.90 -13.72
C PRO A 672 16.68 -18.06 -14.03
N GLN A 673 15.64 -18.63 -14.66
CA GLN A 673 14.43 -17.91 -15.08
C GLN A 673 13.31 -17.92 -14.02
N GLU A 674 13.46 -18.72 -12.96
CA GLU A 674 12.49 -18.75 -11.87
C GLU A 674 12.59 -17.48 -11.01
N ASP A 675 11.48 -16.77 -10.81
CA ASP A 675 11.41 -15.60 -9.93
C ASP A 675 11.52 -15.99 -8.44
N TYR A 676 11.91 -15.03 -7.60
CA TYR A 676 12.08 -15.24 -6.18
C TYR A 676 10.73 -15.27 -5.46
N SER A 677 10.29 -16.44 -4.99
CA SER A 677 9.01 -16.64 -4.33
C SER A 677 9.12 -16.47 -2.81
N MET A 678 8.25 -15.63 -2.26
CA MET A 678 8.21 -15.36 -0.82
C MET A 678 7.62 -16.52 -0.01
N SER A 679 6.68 -17.28 -0.58
CA SER A 679 6.13 -18.46 0.08
C SER A 679 7.13 -19.63 0.08
N VAL A 680 7.97 -19.75 -0.95
CA VAL A 680 9.09 -20.71 -0.95
C VAL A 680 10.13 -20.33 0.10
N LEU A 681 10.49 -19.04 0.18
CA LEU A 681 11.38 -18.54 1.21
C LEU A 681 10.85 -18.88 2.62
N ALA A 682 9.59 -18.56 2.89
CA ALA A 682 8.96 -18.85 4.18
C ALA A 682 8.97 -20.36 4.48
N ALA A 683 8.64 -21.21 3.51
CA ALA A 683 8.66 -22.66 3.67
C ALA A 683 10.07 -23.22 3.94
N LYS A 684 11.10 -22.71 3.26
CA LYS A 684 12.50 -23.13 3.49
C LYS A 684 13.08 -22.63 4.82
N LEU A 685 12.57 -21.52 5.35
CA LEU A 685 13.01 -20.97 6.64
C LEU A 685 12.18 -21.46 7.83
N ALA A 686 11.05 -22.13 7.60
CA ALA A 686 10.19 -22.70 8.64
C ALA A 686 10.47 -24.18 8.89
N LYS A 687 10.27 -24.62 10.15
CA LYS A 687 10.29 -26.05 10.52
C LYS A 687 8.94 -26.72 10.36
N PHE A 688 7.86 -25.95 10.53
CA PHE A 688 6.51 -26.42 10.29
C PHE A 688 5.81 -25.50 9.29
N VAL A 689 5.03 -26.11 8.42
CA VAL A 689 4.20 -25.42 7.44
C VAL A 689 2.78 -26.00 7.49
N ASN A 690 1.76 -25.15 7.47
CA ASN A 690 0.38 -25.61 7.47
C ASN A 690 -0.52 -24.85 6.49
N GLY A 691 -1.51 -25.57 5.96
CA GLY A 691 -2.69 -24.99 5.33
C GLY A 691 -3.78 -24.64 6.35
N VAL A 692 -4.90 -24.12 5.86
CA VAL A 692 -5.96 -23.47 6.67
C VAL A 692 -7.29 -24.23 6.71
N SER A 693 -7.31 -25.42 6.10
CA SER A 693 -8.36 -26.44 6.10
C SER A 693 -7.74 -27.78 5.69
N LYS A 694 -8.47 -28.87 5.86
CA LYS A 694 -8.00 -30.21 5.49
C LYS A 694 -7.80 -30.36 3.98
N ILE A 695 -8.74 -29.86 3.18
CA ILE A 695 -8.62 -29.84 1.71
C ILE A 695 -7.45 -28.96 1.31
N HIS A 696 -7.33 -27.76 1.90
CA HIS A 696 -6.22 -26.87 1.61
C HIS A 696 -4.87 -27.49 1.96
N GLY A 697 -4.75 -28.19 3.08
CA GLY A 697 -3.52 -28.92 3.42
C GLY A 697 -3.11 -29.92 2.33
N LYS A 698 -4.08 -30.59 1.67
CA LYS A 698 -3.80 -31.46 0.51
C LYS A 698 -3.36 -30.66 -0.71
N VAL A 699 -4.03 -29.55 -1.02
CA VAL A 699 -3.66 -28.63 -2.12
C VAL A 699 -2.25 -28.07 -1.90
N SER A 700 -1.92 -27.59 -0.70
CA SER A 700 -0.60 -27.06 -0.37
C SER A 700 0.49 -28.12 -0.46
N ARG A 701 0.23 -29.37 -0.07
CA ARG A 701 1.18 -30.48 -0.26
C ARG A 701 1.49 -30.71 -1.74
N ASN A 702 0.48 -30.66 -2.61
CA ASN A 702 0.70 -30.76 -4.05
C ASN A 702 1.48 -29.56 -4.61
N MET A 703 1.22 -28.36 -4.09
CA MET A 703 1.87 -27.12 -4.52
C MET A 703 3.37 -27.09 -4.15
N PHE A 704 3.73 -27.55 -2.96
CA PHE A 704 5.11 -27.54 -2.47
C PHE A 704 5.87 -28.86 -2.70
N LYS A 705 5.32 -29.80 -3.48
CA LYS A 705 5.93 -31.13 -3.69
C LYS A 705 7.35 -31.06 -4.26
N ASP A 706 7.60 -30.09 -5.15
CA ASP A 706 8.88 -30.00 -5.85
C ASP A 706 10.02 -29.49 -4.95
N LEU A 707 9.70 -28.96 -3.75
CA LEU A 707 10.70 -28.69 -2.70
C LEU A 707 11.28 -29.97 -2.08
N TYR A 708 10.59 -31.09 -2.22
CA TYR A 708 10.93 -32.35 -1.54
C TYR A 708 11.07 -33.48 -2.57
N PRO A 709 12.07 -33.41 -3.45
CA PRO A 709 12.24 -34.36 -4.53
C PRO A 709 12.35 -35.79 -3.99
N GLY A 710 11.63 -36.72 -4.62
CA GLY A 710 11.61 -38.14 -4.25
C GLY A 710 10.56 -38.53 -3.21
N PHE A 711 9.86 -37.58 -2.59
CA PHE A 711 8.67 -37.84 -1.77
C PHE A 711 7.39 -37.64 -2.57
N PHE A 712 6.34 -38.39 -2.23
CA PHE A 712 5.00 -38.15 -2.76
C PHE A 712 4.30 -37.05 -1.96
N PRO A 713 3.35 -36.30 -2.55
CA PRO A 713 2.65 -35.23 -1.85
C PRO A 713 2.01 -35.68 -0.53
N GLU A 714 1.51 -36.92 -0.44
CA GLU A 714 0.89 -37.47 0.77
C GLU A 714 1.86 -37.65 1.95
N GLU A 715 3.17 -37.67 1.67
CA GLU A 715 4.22 -37.92 2.66
C GLU A 715 4.79 -36.63 3.27
N LEU A 716 4.48 -35.48 2.68
CA LEU A 716 5.03 -34.19 3.10
C LEU A 716 4.51 -33.80 4.48
N HIS A 717 5.38 -33.23 5.31
CA HIS A 717 5.08 -32.78 6.67
C HIS A 717 4.16 -31.55 6.75
N LEU A 718 3.79 -30.98 5.60
CA LEU A 718 2.78 -29.94 5.46
C LEU A 718 1.43 -30.42 5.98
N SER A 719 1.01 -29.86 7.12
CA SER A 719 -0.24 -30.23 7.79
C SER A 719 -1.31 -29.15 7.56
N HIS A 720 -2.30 -29.06 8.43
CA HIS A 720 -3.35 -28.05 8.39
C HIS A 720 -3.79 -27.66 9.81
N VAL A 721 -4.26 -26.43 9.96
CA VAL A 721 -5.12 -26.00 11.06
C VAL A 721 -6.36 -25.39 10.44
N THR A 722 -7.52 -26.00 10.66
CA THR A 722 -8.77 -25.45 10.11
C THR A 722 -9.10 -24.14 10.81
N ASN A 723 -9.27 -23.06 10.07
CA ASN A 723 -9.58 -21.73 10.62
C ASN A 723 -10.81 -21.74 11.54
N GLY A 724 -10.85 -20.79 12.47
CA GLY A 724 -12.01 -20.48 13.29
C GLY A 724 -12.34 -18.99 13.27
N VAL A 725 -13.32 -18.61 14.08
CA VAL A 725 -13.76 -17.22 14.27
C VAL A 725 -13.88 -16.87 15.74
N HIS A 726 -13.67 -15.60 16.08
CA HIS A 726 -13.73 -15.15 17.45
C HIS A 726 -15.18 -15.05 17.96
N PHE A 727 -15.51 -15.81 19.00
CA PHE A 727 -16.89 -15.93 19.49
C PHE A 727 -17.48 -14.58 19.91
N GLY A 728 -16.76 -13.80 20.73
CA GLY A 728 -17.25 -12.51 21.25
C GLY A 728 -17.44 -11.44 20.17
N THR A 729 -16.66 -11.48 19.08
CA THR A 729 -16.76 -10.50 17.97
C THR A 729 -18.03 -10.72 17.15
N TRP A 730 -18.33 -11.97 16.82
CA TRP A 730 -19.30 -12.31 15.76
C TRP A 730 -20.67 -12.73 16.29
N THR A 731 -20.77 -13.12 17.55
CA THR A 731 -22.04 -13.56 18.17
C THR A 731 -22.85 -12.37 18.65
N ALA A 732 -24.14 -12.28 18.30
CA ALA A 732 -25.01 -11.22 18.79
C ALA A 732 -25.18 -11.29 20.32
N LYS A 733 -25.36 -10.14 20.98
CA LYS A 733 -25.47 -10.09 22.44
C LYS A 733 -26.60 -10.97 23.01
N GLU A 734 -27.74 -11.03 22.34
CA GLU A 734 -28.87 -11.85 22.76
C GLU A 734 -28.59 -13.36 22.61
N TRP A 735 -27.81 -13.75 21.60
CA TRP A 735 -27.31 -15.12 21.48
C TRP A 735 -26.33 -15.43 22.62
N GLN A 736 -25.39 -14.53 22.91
CA GLN A 736 -24.46 -14.68 24.03
C GLN A 736 -25.18 -14.78 25.40
N GLN A 737 -26.26 -14.01 25.60
CA GLN A 737 -27.10 -14.09 26.80
C GLN A 737 -27.84 -15.43 26.89
N LEU A 738 -28.41 -15.90 25.77
CA LEU A 738 -29.06 -17.21 25.72
C LEU A 738 -28.06 -18.34 26.00
N TYR A 739 -26.86 -18.27 25.43
CA TYR A 739 -25.78 -19.22 25.69
C TYR A 739 -25.31 -19.15 27.14
N ARG A 740 -25.16 -17.97 27.74
CA ARG A 740 -24.83 -17.82 29.18
C ARG A 740 -25.88 -18.51 30.07
N LYS A 741 -27.17 -18.22 29.82
CA LYS A 741 -28.32 -18.82 30.51
C LYS A 741 -28.36 -20.35 30.38
N THR A 742 -28.03 -20.88 29.20
CA THR A 742 -28.19 -22.30 28.87
C THR A 742 -26.95 -23.14 29.22
N PHE A 743 -25.75 -22.60 28.98
CA PHE A 743 -24.48 -23.31 29.11
C PHE A 743 -23.88 -23.17 30.51
N GLY A 744 -24.22 -22.10 31.22
CA GLY A 744 -23.68 -21.71 32.53
C GLY A 744 -22.61 -20.62 32.40
N ASP A 745 -22.30 -19.91 33.49
CA ASP A 745 -21.48 -18.68 33.43
C ASP A 745 -20.03 -18.87 32.94
N ASN A 746 -19.45 -20.06 33.10
CA ASN A 746 -18.06 -20.35 32.74
C ASN A 746 -17.86 -20.78 31.27
N TYR A 747 -18.91 -20.79 30.44
CA TYR A 747 -18.82 -21.32 29.07
C TYR A 747 -17.82 -20.58 28.17
N LEU A 748 -17.55 -19.30 28.45
CA LEU A 748 -16.58 -18.49 27.70
C LEU A 748 -15.14 -18.99 27.83
N GLN A 749 -14.81 -19.71 28.92
CA GLN A 749 -13.46 -20.27 29.12
C GLN A 749 -13.17 -21.43 28.14
N ASP A 750 -14.21 -22.12 27.68
CA ASP A 750 -14.07 -23.21 26.71
C ASP A 750 -15.27 -23.29 25.77
N VAL A 751 -15.33 -22.33 24.85
CA VAL A 751 -16.30 -22.32 23.76
C VAL A 751 -16.06 -23.42 22.71
N SER A 752 -15.00 -24.23 22.85
CA SER A 752 -14.72 -25.36 21.97
C SER A 752 -15.40 -26.66 22.40
N ASN A 753 -15.95 -26.71 23.62
CA ASN A 753 -16.55 -27.91 24.21
C ASN A 753 -17.92 -28.28 23.58
N PRO A 754 -18.03 -29.38 22.80
CA PRO A 754 -19.27 -29.76 22.13
C PRO A 754 -20.43 -30.07 23.07
N GLU A 755 -20.17 -30.56 24.29
CA GLU A 755 -21.23 -30.90 25.26
C GLU A 755 -21.97 -29.66 25.76
N ALA A 756 -21.29 -28.51 25.85
CA ALA A 756 -21.94 -27.25 26.17
C ALA A 756 -22.94 -26.85 25.08
N TRP A 757 -22.52 -26.92 23.82
CA TRP A 757 -23.35 -26.53 22.66
C TRP A 757 -24.57 -27.43 22.46
N LYS A 758 -24.50 -28.73 22.79
CA LYS A 758 -25.65 -29.66 22.73
C LYS A 758 -26.84 -29.22 23.60
N LYS A 759 -26.60 -28.45 24.68
CA LYS A 759 -27.66 -27.95 25.55
C LYS A 759 -28.65 -27.03 24.82
N ILE A 760 -28.26 -26.43 23.68
CA ILE A 760 -29.17 -25.60 22.86
C ILE A 760 -30.41 -26.37 22.39
N MET A 761 -30.31 -27.70 22.27
CA MET A 761 -31.45 -28.56 21.89
C MET A 761 -32.59 -28.50 22.91
N GLN A 762 -32.29 -28.14 24.17
CA GLN A 762 -33.24 -28.07 25.28
C GLN A 762 -34.01 -26.72 25.33
N VAL A 763 -33.54 -25.70 24.62
CA VAL A 763 -34.21 -24.38 24.56
C VAL A 763 -35.53 -24.52 23.78
N PRO A 764 -36.65 -23.93 24.21
CA PRO A 764 -37.90 -23.98 23.46
C PRO A 764 -37.77 -23.41 22.03
N ASP A 765 -38.47 -24.01 21.06
CA ASP A 765 -38.40 -23.59 19.65
C ASP A 765 -38.85 -22.15 19.44
N GLU A 766 -39.86 -21.71 20.20
CA GLU A 766 -40.37 -20.34 20.19
C GLU A 766 -39.28 -19.32 20.55
N GLU A 767 -38.47 -19.58 21.58
CA GLU A 767 -37.41 -18.67 22.03
C GLU A 767 -36.36 -18.46 20.93
N ILE A 768 -36.01 -19.54 20.20
CA ILE A 768 -35.10 -19.48 19.05
C ILE A 768 -35.72 -18.71 17.88
N TRP A 769 -36.97 -19.00 17.54
CA TRP A 769 -37.66 -18.36 16.41
C TRP A 769 -37.86 -16.86 16.63
N VAL A 770 -38.32 -16.46 17.82
CA VAL A 770 -38.48 -15.06 18.21
C VAL A 770 -37.13 -14.32 18.14
N LEU A 771 -36.06 -14.94 18.66
CA LEU A 771 -34.72 -14.36 18.61
C LEU A 771 -34.25 -14.15 17.17
N ARG A 772 -34.40 -15.15 16.29
CA ARG A 772 -34.04 -15.06 14.87
C ARG A 772 -34.83 -13.96 14.16
N ASN A 773 -36.14 -13.88 14.37
CA ASN A 773 -36.98 -12.82 13.78
C ASN A 773 -36.57 -11.43 14.27
N LYS A 774 -36.26 -11.28 15.56
CA LYS A 774 -35.74 -10.03 16.13
C LYS A 774 -34.43 -9.61 15.44
N LYS A 775 -33.49 -10.55 15.24
CA LYS A 775 -32.22 -10.27 14.55
C LYS A 775 -32.43 -9.90 13.08
N ARG A 776 -33.32 -10.61 12.37
CA ARG A 776 -33.66 -10.28 10.98
C ARG A 776 -34.24 -8.88 10.89
N LYS A 777 -35.19 -8.53 11.75
CA LYS A 777 -35.77 -7.18 11.82
C LYS A 777 -34.71 -6.10 11.99
N GLN A 778 -33.80 -6.26 12.96
CA GLN A 778 -32.72 -5.30 13.20
C GLN A 778 -31.79 -5.13 11.99
N LEU A 779 -31.49 -6.22 11.27
CA LEU A 779 -30.72 -6.13 10.03
C LEU A 779 -31.46 -5.32 8.97
N LEU A 780 -32.77 -5.52 8.81
CA LEU A 780 -33.56 -4.76 7.83
C LEU A 780 -33.68 -3.28 8.20
N GLU A 781 -33.84 -2.96 9.48
CA GLU A 781 -33.78 -1.57 9.98
C GLU A 781 -32.42 -0.93 9.64
N TYR A 782 -31.31 -1.63 9.92
CA TYR A 782 -29.96 -1.17 9.56
C TYR A 782 -29.78 -0.98 8.05
N ILE A 783 -30.27 -1.92 7.24
CA ILE A 783 -30.23 -1.84 5.77
C ILE A 783 -31.04 -0.65 5.27
N ASN A 784 -32.23 -0.42 5.81
CA ASN A 784 -33.08 0.71 5.43
C ASN A 784 -32.39 2.05 5.75
N GLU A 785 -31.80 2.19 6.94
CA GLU A 785 -31.02 3.39 7.29
C GLU A 785 -29.83 3.61 6.33
N ARG A 786 -29.08 2.54 6.04
CA ARG A 786 -27.91 2.61 5.15
C ARG A 786 -28.29 2.90 3.69
N LEU A 787 -29.37 2.30 3.20
CA LEU A 787 -29.90 2.55 1.86
C LEU A 787 -30.40 4.00 1.73
N LEU A 788 -31.10 4.53 2.73
CA LEU A 788 -31.52 5.94 2.75
C LEU A 788 -30.34 6.89 2.62
N SER A 789 -29.29 6.69 3.42
CA SER A 789 -28.07 7.49 3.37
C SER A 789 -27.38 7.41 1.99
N ASN A 790 -27.23 6.20 1.44
CA ASN A 790 -26.58 5.99 0.15
C ASN A 790 -27.38 6.57 -1.03
N LEU A 791 -28.70 6.42 -1.01
CA LEU A 791 -29.60 6.92 -2.07
C LEU A 791 -29.71 8.45 -2.02
N ALA A 792 -29.72 9.04 -0.83
CA ALA A 792 -29.64 10.50 -0.67
C ALA A 792 -28.32 11.05 -1.24
N ARG A 793 -27.18 10.39 -0.96
CA ARG A 793 -25.87 10.77 -1.52
C ARG A 793 -25.84 10.73 -3.06
N ARG A 794 -26.58 9.80 -3.68
CA ARG A 794 -26.68 9.63 -5.14
C ARG A 794 -27.75 10.50 -5.81
N GLN A 795 -28.49 11.30 -5.06
CA GLN A 795 -29.59 12.13 -5.56
C GLN A 795 -30.67 11.31 -6.31
N GLU A 796 -30.92 10.08 -5.88
CA GLU A 796 -31.99 9.24 -6.44
C GLU A 796 -33.38 9.79 -6.07
N THR A 797 -34.39 9.48 -6.89
CA THR A 797 -35.72 10.07 -6.69
C THR A 797 -36.43 9.52 -5.44
N PRO A 798 -37.11 10.37 -4.64
CA PRO A 798 -37.83 9.92 -3.43
C PRO A 798 -38.83 8.78 -3.67
N ARG A 799 -39.42 8.72 -4.86
CA ARG A 799 -40.34 7.65 -5.26
C ARG A 799 -39.67 6.27 -5.33
N LYS A 800 -38.45 6.19 -5.87
CA LYS A 800 -37.69 4.93 -5.92
C LYS A 800 -37.25 4.50 -4.52
N ILE A 801 -36.86 5.46 -3.67
CA ILE A 801 -36.50 5.21 -2.27
C ILE A 801 -37.68 4.57 -1.54
N TYR A 802 -38.87 5.17 -1.65
CA TYR A 802 -40.09 4.63 -1.01
C TYR A 802 -40.46 3.23 -1.53
N GLN A 803 -40.42 3.02 -2.86
CA GLN A 803 -40.69 1.70 -3.46
C GLN A 803 -39.73 0.61 -2.96
N LEU A 804 -38.45 0.94 -2.78
CA LEU A 804 -37.46 0.01 -2.26
C LEU A 804 -37.75 -0.34 -0.79
N MET A 805 -38.11 0.67 0.03
CA MET A 805 -38.44 0.46 1.45
C MET A 805 -39.71 -0.37 1.64
N GLU A 806 -40.74 -0.15 0.83
CA GLU A 806 -42.01 -0.90 0.91
C GLU A 806 -41.83 -2.37 0.48
N ALA A 807 -40.86 -2.65 -0.41
CA ALA A 807 -40.62 -3.99 -0.94
C ALA A 807 -39.82 -4.92 0.00
N VAL A 808 -39.12 -4.35 1.00
CA VAL A 808 -38.35 -5.09 2.01
C VAL A 808 -39.26 -5.48 3.16
N SER A 809 -39.43 -6.80 3.39
CA SER A 809 -40.37 -7.32 4.38
C SER A 809 -39.67 -8.17 5.45
N GLU A 810 -40.06 -7.96 6.71
CA GLU A 810 -39.53 -8.68 7.88
C GLU A 810 -39.89 -10.17 7.90
N ASN A 811 -40.95 -10.56 7.18
CA ASN A 811 -41.45 -11.94 7.11
C ASN A 811 -40.92 -12.72 5.89
N THR A 812 -39.95 -12.15 5.16
CA THR A 812 -39.37 -12.74 3.95
C THR A 812 -38.10 -13.53 4.28
N LEU A 813 -37.98 -14.74 3.72
CA LEU A 813 -36.75 -15.53 3.81
C LEU A 813 -35.58 -14.72 3.23
N THR A 814 -34.58 -14.44 4.06
CA THR A 814 -33.46 -13.55 3.70
C THR A 814 -32.17 -14.34 3.50
N ILE A 815 -31.65 -14.33 2.28
CA ILE A 815 -30.41 -15.03 1.90
C ILE A 815 -29.28 -14.00 1.73
N GLY A 816 -28.20 -14.16 2.49
CA GLY A 816 -27.03 -13.30 2.42
C GLY A 816 -25.91 -13.88 1.55
N PHE A 817 -25.31 -13.03 0.71
CA PHE A 817 -24.08 -13.29 -0.01
C PHE A 817 -23.12 -12.11 0.20
N ALA A 818 -22.09 -12.28 1.02
CA ALA A 818 -21.09 -11.22 1.19
C ALA A 818 -19.64 -11.71 1.22
N ARG A 819 -18.83 -11.14 0.33
CA ARG A 819 -17.41 -11.50 0.12
C ARG A 819 -16.74 -10.56 -0.88
N ARG A 820 -15.41 -10.63 -0.98
CA ARG A 820 -14.67 -10.04 -2.10
C ARG A 820 -15.24 -10.58 -3.42
N PHE A 821 -15.51 -9.69 -4.37
CA PHE A 821 -15.92 -10.05 -5.72
C PHE A 821 -14.68 -10.45 -6.53
N ALA A 822 -14.68 -11.69 -6.98
CA ALA A 822 -13.70 -12.30 -7.88
C ALA A 822 -14.41 -13.40 -8.67
N THR A 823 -13.91 -13.73 -9.87
CA THR A 823 -14.57 -14.66 -10.79
C THR A 823 -14.81 -16.05 -10.19
N TYR A 824 -13.82 -16.60 -9.48
CA TYR A 824 -13.92 -17.91 -8.83
C TYR A 824 -14.92 -17.97 -7.66
N LYS A 825 -15.42 -16.84 -7.15
CA LYS A 825 -16.46 -16.83 -6.08
C LYS A 825 -17.88 -17.06 -6.62
N ARG A 826 -18.05 -17.03 -7.95
CA ARG A 826 -19.30 -17.29 -8.69
C ARG A 826 -20.54 -16.55 -8.16
N ALA A 827 -20.39 -15.26 -7.84
CA ALA A 827 -21.51 -14.41 -7.40
C ALA A 827 -22.66 -14.35 -8.44
N ARG A 828 -22.36 -14.63 -9.71
CA ARG A 828 -23.34 -14.64 -10.81
C ARG A 828 -24.15 -15.92 -10.97
N LEU A 829 -23.83 -16.99 -10.21
CA LEU A 829 -24.40 -18.32 -10.45
C LEU A 829 -25.94 -18.33 -10.41
N LEU A 830 -26.53 -17.54 -9.51
CA LEU A 830 -27.99 -17.37 -9.37
C LEU A 830 -28.65 -16.56 -10.51
N PHE A 831 -27.88 -15.98 -11.43
CA PHE A 831 -28.40 -15.21 -12.56
C PHE A 831 -28.34 -15.96 -13.89
N ASN A 832 -27.98 -17.25 -13.86
CA ASN A 832 -27.98 -18.09 -15.04
C ASN A 832 -29.41 -18.32 -15.58
N ASP A 833 -30.40 -18.50 -14.70
CA ASP A 833 -31.82 -18.58 -15.06
C ASP A 833 -32.62 -17.48 -14.36
N ILE A 834 -32.70 -16.32 -15.03
CA ILE A 834 -33.38 -15.12 -14.51
C ILE A 834 -34.88 -15.36 -14.35
N ASP A 835 -35.51 -16.13 -15.24
CA ASP A 835 -36.96 -16.37 -15.20
C ASP A 835 -37.36 -17.25 -14.01
N ARG A 836 -36.56 -18.28 -13.72
CA ARG A 836 -36.75 -19.11 -12.53
C ARG A 836 -36.47 -18.35 -11.25
N LEU A 837 -35.39 -17.55 -11.21
CA LEU A 837 -35.12 -16.67 -10.08
C LEU A 837 -36.29 -15.70 -9.82
N ALA A 838 -36.86 -15.10 -10.88
CA ALA A 838 -38.00 -14.19 -10.78
C ALA A 838 -39.24 -14.86 -10.17
N LYS A 839 -39.50 -16.13 -10.51
CA LYS A 839 -40.60 -16.92 -9.91
C LYS A 839 -40.38 -17.15 -8.41
N ILE A 840 -39.15 -17.46 -8.00
CA ILE A 840 -38.81 -17.71 -6.59
C ILE A 840 -39.01 -16.45 -5.75
N VAL A 841 -38.45 -15.31 -6.18
CA VAL A 841 -38.48 -14.08 -5.37
C VAL A 841 -39.86 -13.39 -5.33
N ASN A 842 -40.71 -13.63 -6.33
CA ASN A 842 -42.05 -13.04 -6.45
C ASN A 842 -43.20 -14.00 -6.04
N ASN A 843 -42.89 -15.13 -5.41
CA ASN A 843 -43.92 -16.01 -4.88
C ASN A 843 -44.72 -15.27 -3.78
N PRO A 844 -46.05 -15.11 -3.91
CA PRO A 844 -46.86 -14.33 -2.95
C PRO A 844 -46.97 -14.98 -1.57
N ASP A 845 -46.93 -16.32 -1.51
CA ASP A 845 -47.08 -17.08 -0.27
C ASP A 845 -45.73 -17.36 0.40
N MET A 846 -44.67 -17.48 -0.41
CA MET A 846 -43.32 -17.85 0.04
C MET A 846 -42.24 -16.95 -0.58
N PRO A 847 -42.25 -15.63 -0.29
CA PRO A 847 -41.31 -14.70 -0.91
C PRO A 847 -39.87 -14.95 -0.46
N VAL A 848 -38.91 -14.64 -1.32
CA VAL A 848 -37.47 -14.73 -1.01
C VAL A 848 -36.78 -13.42 -1.35
N GLN A 849 -35.80 -13.03 -0.54
CA GLN A 849 -34.94 -11.87 -0.82
C GLN A 849 -33.45 -12.22 -0.67
N PHE A 850 -32.63 -11.59 -1.50
CA PHE A 850 -31.19 -11.74 -1.55
C PHE A 850 -30.49 -10.43 -1.20
N ILE A 851 -29.52 -10.51 -0.29
CA ILE A 851 -28.67 -9.38 0.09
C ILE A 851 -27.25 -9.67 -0.33
N TYR A 852 -26.74 -8.89 -1.27
CA TYR A 852 -25.36 -8.91 -1.75
C TYR A 852 -24.55 -7.80 -1.10
N ALA A 853 -23.31 -8.09 -0.71
CA ALA A 853 -22.36 -7.07 -0.27
C ALA A 853 -20.92 -7.48 -0.58
N GLY A 854 -20.06 -6.52 -0.94
CA GLY A 854 -18.66 -6.83 -1.20
C GLY A 854 -17.94 -5.81 -2.06
N LYS A 855 -16.61 -5.93 -2.09
CA LYS A 855 -15.70 -5.08 -2.84
C LYS A 855 -14.97 -5.89 -3.90
N ALA A 856 -14.72 -5.31 -5.07
CA ALA A 856 -13.76 -5.83 -6.04
C ALA A 856 -12.41 -5.12 -5.84
N HIS A 857 -11.30 -5.77 -6.17
CA HIS A 857 -10.00 -5.11 -6.13
C HIS A 857 -9.94 -4.01 -7.22
N PRO A 858 -9.30 -2.85 -7.01
CA PRO A 858 -9.24 -1.77 -8.01
C PRO A 858 -8.65 -2.23 -9.36
N ALA A 859 -7.69 -3.15 -9.32
CA ALA A 859 -7.09 -3.77 -10.51
C ALA A 859 -7.88 -4.98 -11.08
N ASP A 860 -8.91 -5.48 -10.40
CA ASP A 860 -9.71 -6.63 -10.84
C ASP A 860 -10.96 -6.16 -11.60
N LYS A 861 -10.77 -5.88 -12.90
CA LYS A 861 -11.85 -5.37 -13.74
C LYS A 861 -13.03 -6.34 -13.85
N ALA A 862 -12.75 -7.64 -13.93
CA ALA A 862 -13.79 -8.67 -13.99
C ALA A 862 -14.64 -8.69 -12.69
N GLY A 863 -14.00 -8.54 -11.52
CA GLY A 863 -14.71 -8.38 -10.25
C GLY A 863 -15.62 -7.15 -10.20
N GLN A 864 -15.17 -6.01 -10.74
CA GLN A 864 -15.98 -4.79 -10.82
C GLN A 864 -17.18 -4.94 -11.77
N ASP A 865 -16.97 -5.58 -12.92
CA ASP A 865 -18.03 -5.82 -13.89
C ASP A 865 -19.10 -6.77 -13.34
N LEU A 866 -18.72 -7.75 -12.49
CA LEU A 866 -19.67 -8.58 -11.75
C LEU A 866 -20.58 -7.75 -10.82
N ILE A 867 -20.01 -6.79 -10.08
CA ILE A 867 -20.79 -5.91 -9.20
C ILE A 867 -21.79 -5.09 -10.03
N LYS A 868 -21.32 -4.50 -11.13
CA LYS A 868 -22.16 -3.72 -12.05
C LYS A 868 -23.33 -4.55 -12.59
N HIS A 869 -23.05 -5.78 -13.02
CA HIS A 869 -24.07 -6.67 -13.55
C HIS A 869 -25.16 -7.03 -12.51
N ILE A 870 -24.76 -7.30 -11.26
CA ILE A 870 -25.71 -7.59 -10.18
C ILE A 870 -26.61 -6.37 -9.91
N LEU A 871 -26.04 -5.17 -9.93
CA LEU A 871 -26.81 -3.92 -9.76
C LEU A 871 -27.77 -3.66 -10.92
N GLU A 872 -27.38 -3.99 -12.15
CA GLU A 872 -28.27 -3.89 -13.32
C GLU A 872 -29.47 -4.84 -13.18
N ILE A 873 -29.24 -6.08 -12.72
CA ILE A 873 -30.32 -7.04 -12.46
C ILE A 873 -31.20 -6.58 -11.30
N SER A 874 -30.61 -6.11 -10.20
CA SER A 874 -31.35 -5.67 -9.01
C SER A 874 -32.28 -4.47 -9.27
N ARG A 875 -32.02 -3.73 -10.35
CA ARG A 875 -32.82 -2.57 -10.77
C ARG A 875 -33.99 -2.93 -11.69
N ARG A 876 -34.10 -4.17 -12.17
CA ARG A 876 -35.26 -4.60 -12.97
C ARG A 876 -36.52 -4.67 -12.11
N LYS A 877 -37.68 -4.46 -12.73
CA LYS A 877 -38.97 -4.30 -12.02
C LYS A 877 -39.32 -5.53 -11.19
N GLU A 878 -39.03 -6.72 -11.72
CA GLU A 878 -39.27 -8.03 -11.12
C GLU A 878 -38.32 -8.36 -9.95
N PHE A 879 -37.23 -7.61 -9.77
CA PHE A 879 -36.22 -7.85 -8.71
C PHE A 879 -36.11 -6.70 -7.70
N LEU A 880 -36.79 -5.59 -7.95
CA LEU A 880 -36.72 -4.39 -7.14
C LEU A 880 -37.13 -4.67 -5.68
N GLY A 881 -36.22 -4.42 -4.75
CA GLY A 881 -36.42 -4.70 -3.32
C GLY A 881 -36.38 -6.18 -2.94
N LYS A 882 -36.13 -7.08 -3.90
CA LYS A 882 -35.91 -8.52 -3.67
C LYS A 882 -34.45 -8.92 -3.82
N ILE A 883 -33.70 -8.21 -4.66
CA ILE A 883 -32.25 -8.31 -4.75
C ILE A 883 -31.69 -6.95 -4.31
N ILE A 884 -30.90 -6.94 -3.26
CA ILE A 884 -30.37 -5.72 -2.65
C ILE A 884 -28.86 -5.82 -2.64
N PHE A 885 -28.19 -4.80 -3.18
CA PHE A 885 -26.73 -4.69 -3.09
C PHE A 885 -26.36 -3.59 -2.09
N LEU A 886 -25.52 -3.92 -1.11
CA LEU A 886 -25.04 -3.02 -0.07
C LEU A 886 -23.59 -2.60 -0.35
N GLU A 887 -23.38 -1.29 -0.36
CA GLU A 887 -22.07 -0.66 -0.58
C GLU A 887 -21.17 -0.75 0.65
N ASP A 888 -19.86 -0.73 0.41
CA ASP A 888 -18.79 -0.61 1.40
C ASP A 888 -18.78 -1.72 2.45
N TYR A 889 -18.72 -2.96 1.99
CA TYR A 889 -18.61 -4.13 2.87
C TYR A 889 -17.35 -4.07 3.74
N ASP A 890 -17.57 -4.04 5.05
CA ASP A 890 -16.57 -3.98 6.10
C ASP A 890 -16.96 -4.90 7.28
N MET A 891 -16.22 -4.82 8.39
CA MET A 891 -16.52 -5.62 9.59
C MET A 891 -17.86 -5.28 10.23
N GLU A 892 -18.32 -4.01 10.20
CA GLU A 892 -19.62 -3.66 10.77
C GLU A 892 -20.75 -4.30 9.96
N LEU A 893 -20.78 -4.08 8.65
CA LEU A 893 -21.78 -4.70 7.77
C LEU A 893 -21.69 -6.22 7.82
N GLY A 894 -20.46 -6.76 7.86
CA GLY A 894 -20.23 -8.18 8.07
C GLY A 894 -20.88 -8.72 9.33
N ARG A 895 -20.76 -8.02 10.47
CA ARG A 895 -21.39 -8.40 11.74
C ARG A 895 -22.91 -8.36 11.64
N GLU A 896 -23.50 -7.34 11.02
CA GLU A 896 -24.96 -7.24 10.90
C GLU A 896 -25.52 -8.36 10.02
N LEU A 897 -24.88 -8.64 8.88
CA LEU A 897 -25.31 -9.71 7.97
C LEU A 897 -25.24 -11.08 8.63
N VAL A 898 -24.11 -11.45 9.25
CA VAL A 898 -23.94 -12.77 9.90
C VAL A 898 -24.72 -12.92 11.21
N LYS A 899 -25.46 -11.89 11.64
CA LYS A 899 -26.43 -11.97 12.74
C LYS A 899 -27.86 -12.04 12.23
N GLY A 900 -28.19 -11.36 11.14
CA GLY A 900 -29.57 -11.14 10.71
C GLY A 900 -30.09 -11.98 9.54
N VAL A 901 -29.26 -12.44 8.59
CA VAL A 901 -29.75 -13.24 7.44
C VAL A 901 -30.13 -14.66 7.88
N ASP A 902 -30.97 -15.37 7.13
CA ASP A 902 -31.42 -16.73 7.48
C ASP A 902 -30.55 -17.82 6.88
N ILE A 903 -30.08 -17.59 5.66
CA ILE A 903 -29.13 -18.47 4.96
C ILE A 903 -27.91 -17.67 4.55
N TRP A 904 -26.75 -18.26 4.79
CA TRP A 904 -25.48 -17.78 4.26
C TRP A 904 -25.09 -18.58 3.01
N LEU A 905 -25.16 -17.95 1.85
CA LEU A 905 -24.90 -18.59 0.56
C LEU A 905 -23.45 -18.36 0.11
N ASN A 906 -22.74 -19.45 -0.21
CA ASN A 906 -21.39 -19.39 -0.80
C ASN A 906 -21.25 -20.42 -1.92
N THR A 907 -20.86 -20.00 -3.12
CA THR A 907 -20.78 -20.88 -4.29
C THR A 907 -19.40 -20.86 -4.96
N PRO A 908 -18.26 -20.96 -4.24
CA PRO A 908 -16.96 -20.86 -4.89
C PRO A 908 -16.71 -21.99 -5.90
N THR A 909 -15.86 -21.73 -6.90
CA THR A 909 -15.29 -22.75 -7.77
C THR A 909 -14.39 -23.64 -6.94
N ARG A 910 -14.56 -24.95 -7.08
CA ARG A 910 -13.80 -25.99 -6.37
C ARG A 910 -12.53 -26.36 -7.16
N PRO A 911 -11.38 -26.60 -6.51
CA PRO A 911 -11.06 -26.43 -5.08
C PRO A 911 -10.39 -25.07 -4.78
N MET A 912 -10.96 -23.95 -5.22
CA MET A 912 -10.32 -22.62 -5.14
C MET A 912 -10.63 -21.89 -3.82
N GLU A 913 -11.44 -22.46 -2.92
CA GLU A 913 -11.65 -21.90 -1.58
C GLU A 913 -10.74 -22.60 -0.56
N ALA A 914 -9.70 -21.91 -0.08
CA ALA A 914 -8.81 -22.48 0.93
C ALA A 914 -9.52 -22.80 2.27
N SER A 915 -10.46 -21.96 2.70
CA SER A 915 -11.23 -22.17 3.93
C SER A 915 -12.57 -21.44 3.85
N GLY A 916 -12.66 -20.19 4.33
CA GLY A 916 -13.85 -19.35 4.24
C GLY A 916 -14.50 -19.07 5.60
N THR A 917 -14.02 -18.08 6.35
CA THR A 917 -14.48 -17.82 7.73
C THR A 917 -15.87 -17.20 7.83
N SER A 918 -16.43 -16.61 6.76
CA SER A 918 -17.73 -15.90 6.84
C SER A 918 -18.90 -16.81 7.20
N GLY A 919 -18.90 -18.05 6.67
CA GLY A 919 -19.90 -19.05 7.01
C GLY A 919 -19.80 -19.52 8.47
N GLN A 920 -18.58 -19.61 9.01
CA GLN A 920 -18.33 -19.97 10.42
C GLN A 920 -18.92 -18.92 11.38
N LYS A 921 -18.83 -17.63 11.03
CA LYS A 921 -19.44 -16.52 11.80
C LYS A 921 -20.96 -16.64 11.87
N ALA A 922 -21.56 -17.05 10.75
CA ALA A 922 -23.00 -17.19 10.60
C ALA A 922 -23.56 -18.30 11.51
N VAL A 923 -22.84 -19.43 11.63
CA VAL A 923 -23.22 -20.57 12.48
C VAL A 923 -23.39 -20.16 13.95
N LEU A 924 -22.54 -19.27 14.47
CA LEU A 924 -22.61 -18.77 15.86
C LEU A 924 -23.92 -18.03 16.18
N ASN A 925 -24.67 -17.61 15.17
CA ASN A 925 -25.94 -16.89 15.29
C ASN A 925 -27.15 -17.71 14.79
N GLY A 926 -26.98 -19.01 14.61
CA GLY A 926 -28.01 -19.91 14.09
C GLY A 926 -28.37 -19.67 12.63
N ILE A 927 -27.43 -19.21 11.81
CA ILE A 927 -27.62 -19.04 10.37
C ILE A 927 -27.12 -20.29 9.67
N MET A 928 -27.98 -20.89 8.86
CA MET A 928 -27.64 -22.09 8.10
C MET A 928 -26.81 -21.74 6.87
N ASN A 929 -25.85 -22.59 6.53
CA ASN A 929 -25.03 -22.41 5.33
C ASN A 929 -25.62 -23.19 4.17
N PHE A 930 -25.56 -22.59 2.97
CA PHE A 930 -25.75 -23.29 1.71
C PHE A 930 -24.49 -23.08 0.87
N SER A 931 -23.67 -24.14 0.74
CA SER A 931 -22.37 -24.00 0.11
C SER A 931 -21.88 -25.24 -0.63
N VAL A 932 -20.90 -25.06 -1.51
CA VAL A 932 -20.12 -26.15 -2.09
C VAL A 932 -19.32 -26.85 -1.00
N LEU A 933 -19.19 -28.18 -1.06
CA LEU A 933 -18.24 -28.96 -0.25
C LEU A 933 -16.80 -28.66 -0.70
N ASP A 934 -16.33 -27.47 -0.38
CA ASP A 934 -14.96 -26.98 -0.56
C ASP A 934 -14.56 -26.14 0.66
N GLY A 935 -13.26 -25.89 0.84
CA GLY A 935 -12.72 -25.16 1.98
C GLY A 935 -13.21 -25.72 3.32
N TRP A 936 -13.73 -24.85 4.20
CA TRP A 936 -14.20 -25.26 5.52
C TRP A 936 -15.51 -26.07 5.49
N TRP A 937 -16.36 -25.87 4.48
CA TRP A 937 -17.70 -26.47 4.46
C TRP A 937 -17.64 -27.97 4.17
N ALA A 938 -16.60 -28.44 3.47
CA ALA A 938 -16.34 -29.87 3.29
C ALA A 938 -16.12 -30.59 4.64
N GLU A 939 -15.50 -29.92 5.61
CA GLU A 939 -15.30 -30.45 6.96
C GLU A 939 -16.48 -30.17 7.89
N GLY A 940 -17.20 -29.07 7.67
CA GLY A 940 -18.26 -28.57 8.56
C GLY A 940 -19.66 -29.07 8.24
N TYR A 941 -19.89 -29.52 7.01
CA TYR A 941 -21.20 -30.00 6.59
C TYR A 941 -21.66 -31.15 7.49
N THR A 942 -22.88 -31.01 7.98
CA THR A 942 -23.58 -32.02 8.76
C THR A 942 -25.00 -32.10 8.23
N GLU A 943 -25.53 -33.31 8.09
CA GLU A 943 -26.93 -33.51 7.68
C GLU A 943 -27.88 -32.82 8.66
N GLU A 944 -28.97 -32.25 8.13
CA GLU A 944 -29.96 -31.46 8.88
C GLU A 944 -29.39 -30.22 9.59
N ALA A 945 -28.31 -29.64 9.07
CA ALA A 945 -27.65 -28.45 9.64
C ALA A 945 -27.20 -27.44 8.57
N GLY A 946 -27.75 -27.54 7.35
CA GLY A 946 -27.44 -26.72 6.18
C GLY A 946 -27.51 -27.55 4.89
N TRP A 947 -27.16 -26.92 3.77
CA TRP A 947 -27.24 -27.52 2.43
C TRP A 947 -25.89 -27.55 1.72
N LYS A 948 -25.72 -28.50 0.80
CA LYS A 948 -24.47 -28.73 0.09
C LYS A 948 -24.63 -28.85 -1.42
N LEU A 949 -23.60 -28.42 -2.14
CA LEU A 949 -23.31 -28.87 -3.50
C LEU A 949 -22.17 -29.90 -3.45
N LYS A 950 -22.18 -30.87 -4.38
CA LYS A 950 -21.21 -31.98 -4.39
C LYS A 950 -19.75 -31.49 -4.41
N GLU A 951 -18.86 -32.25 -3.79
CA GLU A 951 -17.41 -31.99 -3.83
C GLU A 951 -16.84 -32.28 -5.24
N GLU A 952 -17.18 -33.43 -5.82
CA GLU A 952 -16.64 -33.89 -7.11
C GLU A 952 -17.21 -33.16 -8.33
N LYS A 953 -16.33 -32.68 -9.22
CA LYS A 953 -16.73 -32.13 -10.52
C LYS A 953 -17.31 -33.25 -11.39
N THR A 954 -18.45 -32.96 -12.02
CA THR A 954 -19.09 -33.85 -12.99
C THR A 954 -18.60 -33.54 -14.40
N PHE A 955 -18.29 -32.28 -14.69
CA PHE A 955 -17.78 -31.84 -15.99
C PHE A 955 -16.41 -31.17 -15.82
N GLU A 956 -15.51 -31.40 -16.79
CA GLU A 956 -14.23 -30.68 -16.86
C GLU A 956 -14.42 -29.23 -17.31
N ASN A 957 -15.39 -28.97 -18.20
CA ASN A 957 -15.76 -27.64 -18.63
C ASN A 957 -16.48 -26.90 -17.49
N GLN A 958 -15.96 -25.72 -17.12
CA GLN A 958 -16.47 -24.94 -15.99
C GLN A 958 -17.86 -24.35 -16.25
N GLU A 959 -18.22 -24.02 -17.50
CA GLU A 959 -19.54 -23.46 -17.83
C GLU A 959 -20.64 -24.50 -17.65
N PHE A 960 -20.45 -25.72 -18.16
CA PHE A 960 -21.39 -26.83 -17.93
C PHE A 960 -21.49 -27.21 -16.46
N GLN A 961 -20.37 -27.12 -15.71
CA GLN A 961 -20.41 -27.34 -14.26
C GLN A 961 -21.20 -26.24 -13.54
N ASP A 962 -21.08 -24.98 -13.97
CA ASP A 962 -21.83 -23.84 -13.42
C ASP A 962 -23.33 -23.94 -13.75
N GLU A 963 -23.71 -24.42 -14.93
CA GLU A 963 -25.12 -24.70 -15.28
C GLU A 963 -25.72 -25.78 -14.37
N LEU A 964 -25.03 -26.92 -14.20
CA LEU A 964 -25.47 -27.98 -13.30
C LEU A 964 -25.57 -27.52 -11.84
N ASP A 965 -24.58 -26.75 -11.37
CA ASP A 965 -24.57 -26.23 -10.01
C ASP A 965 -25.73 -25.23 -9.82
N ALA A 966 -26.00 -24.35 -10.79
CA ALA A 966 -27.14 -23.43 -10.74
C ALA A 966 -28.48 -24.17 -10.68
N GLU A 967 -28.69 -25.18 -11.53
CA GLU A 967 -29.88 -26.04 -11.50
C GLU A 967 -30.07 -26.73 -10.15
N THR A 968 -28.98 -27.25 -9.59
CA THR A 968 -29.01 -27.88 -8.26
C THR A 968 -29.38 -26.86 -7.18
N VAL A 969 -28.84 -25.63 -7.25
CA VAL A 969 -29.16 -24.56 -6.32
C VAL A 969 -30.65 -24.19 -6.37
N TYR A 970 -31.22 -23.99 -7.57
CA TYR A 970 -32.64 -23.69 -7.70
C TYR A 970 -33.53 -24.82 -7.21
N ASN A 971 -33.21 -26.08 -7.55
CA ASN A 971 -33.97 -27.23 -7.09
C ASN A 971 -34.03 -27.27 -5.55
N ILE A 972 -32.88 -27.15 -4.87
CA ILE A 972 -32.82 -27.15 -3.39
C ILE A 972 -33.59 -25.95 -2.80
N LEU A 973 -33.51 -24.77 -3.43
CA LEU A 973 -34.28 -23.61 -3.01
C LEU A 973 -35.78 -23.88 -3.05
N GLU A 974 -36.27 -24.40 -4.18
CA GLU A 974 -37.70 -24.60 -4.42
C GLU A 974 -38.29 -25.80 -3.67
N SER A 975 -37.56 -26.91 -3.54
CA SER A 975 -38.08 -28.15 -2.96
C SER A 975 -37.85 -28.29 -1.45
N GLU A 976 -36.80 -27.66 -0.91
CA GLU A 976 -36.40 -27.86 0.49
C GLU A 976 -36.38 -26.55 1.28
N ILE A 977 -35.51 -25.61 0.90
CA ILE A 977 -35.22 -24.41 1.70
C ILE A 977 -36.45 -23.52 1.88
N VAL A 978 -37.08 -23.11 0.78
CA VAL A 978 -38.19 -22.15 0.81
C VAL A 978 -39.41 -22.76 1.50
N PRO A 979 -39.88 -23.97 1.14
CA PRO A 979 -41.01 -24.60 1.83
C PRO A 979 -40.76 -24.82 3.32
N MET A 980 -39.55 -25.24 3.72
CA MET A 980 -39.21 -25.46 5.13
C MET A 980 -39.27 -24.17 5.95
N PHE A 981 -38.80 -23.04 5.39
CA PHE A 981 -38.88 -21.75 6.06
C PHE A 981 -40.32 -21.26 6.25
N TYR A 982 -41.27 -21.63 5.39
CA TYR A 982 -42.66 -21.14 5.40
C TYR A 982 -43.69 -22.11 6.00
N THR A 983 -43.34 -23.37 6.18
CA THR A 983 -44.21 -24.34 6.86
C THR A 983 -44.33 -23.97 8.35
N ARG A 984 -45.56 -23.86 8.87
CA ARG A 984 -45.84 -23.41 10.25
C ARG A 984 -46.65 -24.45 11.00
N ASN A 985 -46.38 -24.60 12.29
CA ASN A 985 -47.22 -25.37 13.22
C ASN A 985 -48.45 -24.54 13.68
N LYS A 986 -49.24 -25.08 14.62
CA LYS A 986 -50.43 -24.41 15.17
C LYS A 986 -50.13 -23.11 15.94
N GLU A 987 -48.91 -22.97 16.43
CA GLU A 987 -48.40 -21.80 17.17
C GLU A 987 -47.66 -20.82 16.24
N ASN A 988 -47.73 -21.02 14.92
CA ASN A 988 -47.07 -20.21 13.90
C ASN A 988 -45.53 -20.24 13.97
N ILE A 989 -44.95 -21.39 14.34
CA ILE A 989 -43.51 -21.64 14.42
C ILE A 989 -43.09 -22.67 13.35
N PRO A 990 -41.98 -22.46 12.61
CA PRO A 990 -41.42 -23.48 11.72
C PRO A 990 -40.54 -24.46 12.51
N GLU A 991 -41.14 -25.49 13.09
CA GLU A 991 -40.44 -26.49 13.94
C GLU A 991 -39.23 -27.12 13.24
N GLU A 992 -39.37 -27.52 11.97
CA GLU A 992 -38.28 -28.14 11.24
C GLU A 992 -37.11 -27.19 10.99
N TRP A 993 -37.40 -25.95 10.60
CA TRP A 993 -36.39 -24.90 10.42
C TRP A 993 -35.63 -24.60 11.71
N VAL A 994 -36.35 -24.52 12.83
CA VAL A 994 -35.76 -24.26 14.15
C VAL A 994 -34.92 -25.45 14.61
N ARG A 995 -35.37 -26.68 14.36
CA ARG A 995 -34.58 -27.89 14.61
C ARG A 995 -33.26 -27.88 13.84
N TRP A 996 -33.27 -27.56 12.55
CA TRP A 996 -32.05 -27.46 11.74
C TRP A 996 -31.14 -26.31 12.22
N THR A 997 -31.73 -25.19 12.62
CA THR A 997 -31.00 -24.07 13.25
C THR A 997 -30.27 -24.51 14.53
N LYS A 998 -30.95 -25.25 15.41
CA LYS A 998 -30.35 -25.80 16.63
C LYS A 998 -29.26 -26.83 16.31
N ASN A 999 -29.48 -27.71 15.34
CA ASN A 999 -28.48 -28.67 14.88
C ASN A 999 -27.22 -27.97 14.36
N CYS A 1000 -27.39 -26.89 13.58
CA CYS A 1000 -26.30 -26.05 13.08
C CYS A 1000 -25.45 -25.50 14.24
N ILE A 1001 -26.09 -24.91 15.24
CA ILE A 1001 -25.41 -24.41 16.44
C ILE A 1001 -24.73 -25.55 17.22
N ALA A 1002 -25.45 -26.62 17.52
CA ALA A 1002 -24.98 -27.69 18.39
C ALA A 1002 -23.82 -28.51 17.78
N ARG A 1003 -23.88 -28.79 16.48
CA ARG A 1003 -22.99 -29.75 15.81
C ARG A 1003 -21.85 -29.09 15.06
N ILE A 1004 -21.98 -27.81 14.66
CA ILE A 1004 -20.98 -27.13 13.83
C ILE A 1004 -20.19 -26.10 14.66
N ALA A 1005 -20.85 -25.23 15.40
CA ALA A 1005 -20.22 -24.12 16.14
C ALA A 1005 -18.94 -24.47 16.94
N PRO A 1006 -18.92 -25.51 17.83
CA PRO A 1006 -17.75 -25.81 18.66
C PRO A 1006 -16.46 -26.06 17.86
N HIS A 1007 -16.60 -26.60 16.65
CA HIS A 1007 -15.49 -26.97 15.80
C HIS A 1007 -14.92 -25.80 15.00
N TYR A 1008 -15.55 -24.62 14.99
CA TYR A 1008 -15.10 -23.47 14.20
C TYR A 1008 -14.89 -22.20 15.04
N THR A 1009 -14.65 -22.38 16.33
CA THR A 1009 -14.21 -21.29 17.23
C THR A 1009 -12.69 -21.08 17.14
N ASN A 1010 -12.25 -19.84 17.34
CA ASN A 1010 -10.82 -19.57 17.43
C ASN A 1010 -10.15 -20.23 18.65
N LYS A 1011 -10.89 -20.49 19.73
CA LYS A 1011 -10.40 -21.27 20.87
C LYS A 1011 -9.87 -22.64 20.42
N ARG A 1012 -10.67 -23.37 19.63
CA ARG A 1012 -10.28 -24.65 19.03
C ARG A 1012 -9.06 -24.50 18.13
N MET A 1013 -9.06 -23.50 17.25
CA MET A 1013 -7.94 -23.21 16.36
C MET A 1013 -6.65 -22.93 17.15
N MET A 1014 -6.71 -22.14 18.23
CA MET A 1014 -5.58 -21.84 19.10
C MET A 1014 -5.04 -23.12 19.76
N ASP A 1015 -5.92 -23.96 20.31
CA ASP A 1015 -5.56 -25.25 20.91
C ASP A 1015 -4.86 -26.17 19.88
N ASP A 1016 -5.35 -26.19 18.64
CA ASP A 1016 -4.72 -26.93 17.54
C ASP A 1016 -3.32 -26.40 17.21
N TYR A 1017 -3.12 -25.07 17.13
CA TYR A 1017 -1.78 -24.49 16.93
C TYR A 1017 -0.83 -24.88 18.07
N PHE A 1018 -1.27 -24.81 19.32
CA PHE A 1018 -0.44 -25.23 20.47
C PHE A 1018 -0.09 -26.71 20.44
N ARG A 1019 -1.08 -27.57 20.17
CA ARG A 1019 -0.92 -29.03 20.14
C ARG A 1019 -0.05 -29.49 18.97
N LEU A 1020 -0.27 -28.93 17.79
CA LEU A 1020 0.39 -29.39 16.57
C LEU A 1020 1.78 -28.77 16.38
N PHE A 1021 1.96 -27.49 16.75
CA PHE A 1021 3.14 -26.70 16.38
C PHE A 1021 3.81 -25.98 17.55
N TYR A 1022 3.15 -25.03 18.23
CA TYR A 1022 3.83 -24.12 19.15
C TYR A 1022 4.56 -24.85 20.28
N ASN A 1023 3.94 -25.84 20.93
CA ASN A 1023 4.61 -26.59 22.00
C ASN A 1023 5.89 -27.29 21.52
N LYS A 1024 5.87 -27.85 20.30
CA LYS A 1024 7.04 -28.49 19.69
C LYS A 1024 8.11 -27.47 19.30
N LEU A 1025 7.72 -26.29 18.82
CA LEU A 1025 8.64 -25.20 18.50
C LEU A 1025 9.30 -24.63 19.75
N PHE A 1026 8.56 -24.43 20.84
CA PHE A 1026 9.14 -24.00 22.12
C PHE A 1026 10.19 -24.99 22.64
N GLU A 1027 9.90 -26.29 22.53
CA GLU A 1027 10.87 -27.33 22.90
C GLU A 1027 12.08 -27.34 21.97
N SER A 1028 11.86 -27.19 20.67
CA SER A 1028 12.92 -27.17 19.66
C SER A 1028 13.81 -25.94 19.77
N SER A 1029 13.25 -24.74 19.92
CA SER A 1029 13.99 -23.48 20.01
C SER A 1029 14.97 -23.52 21.19
N ARG A 1030 14.45 -23.88 22.37
CA ARG A 1030 15.27 -24.01 23.58
C ARG A 1030 16.43 -24.99 23.40
N LYS A 1031 16.20 -26.18 22.82
CA LYS A 1031 17.27 -27.17 22.57
C LYS A 1031 18.37 -26.64 21.64
N PHE A 1032 18.02 -25.83 20.64
CA PHE A 1032 18.97 -25.29 19.66
C PHE A 1032 19.70 -24.03 20.15
N GLU A 1033 19.21 -23.39 21.22
CA GLU A 1033 19.85 -22.25 21.88
C GLU A 1033 20.72 -22.64 23.08
N GLU A 1034 20.44 -23.78 23.73
CA GLU A 1034 21.22 -24.29 24.86
C GLU A 1034 22.69 -24.56 24.50
N ASN A 1035 23.58 -24.38 25.49
CA ASN A 1035 25.02 -24.67 25.41
C ASN A 1035 25.73 -24.01 24.20
N ASP A 1036 25.46 -22.74 23.93
CA ASP A 1036 26.10 -21.99 22.82
C ASP A 1036 25.87 -22.68 21.46
N HIS A 1037 24.62 -23.04 21.17
CA HIS A 1037 24.19 -23.66 19.91
C HIS A 1037 24.88 -24.98 19.56
N GLN A 1038 25.42 -25.71 20.55
CA GLN A 1038 26.16 -26.96 20.33
C GLN A 1038 25.38 -27.96 19.46
N LEU A 1039 24.06 -28.04 19.62
CA LEU A 1039 23.22 -28.94 18.84
C LEU A 1039 23.14 -28.53 17.36
N ALA A 1040 23.07 -27.23 17.06
CA ALA A 1040 23.09 -26.72 15.69
C ALA A 1040 24.41 -27.08 14.99
N ARG A 1041 25.55 -26.88 15.67
CA ARG A 1041 26.88 -27.24 15.15
C ARG A 1041 27.00 -28.73 14.86
N ALA A 1042 26.53 -29.57 15.80
CA ALA A 1042 26.52 -31.02 15.64
C ALA A 1042 25.62 -31.47 14.47
N MET A 1043 24.44 -30.86 14.31
CA MET A 1043 23.50 -31.14 13.23
C MET A 1043 24.10 -30.83 11.85
N VAL A 1044 24.73 -29.67 11.69
CA VAL A 1044 25.38 -29.27 10.43
C VAL A 1044 26.56 -30.17 10.09
N HIS A 1045 27.39 -30.50 11.08
CA HIS A 1045 28.49 -31.45 10.88
C HIS A 1045 27.98 -32.83 10.40
N TRP A 1046 26.88 -33.31 11.00
CA TRP A 1046 26.23 -34.54 10.58
C TRP A 1046 25.67 -34.45 9.14
N LYS A 1047 24.94 -33.38 8.78
CA LYS A 1047 24.41 -33.20 7.41
C LYS A 1047 25.53 -33.21 6.37
N ASN A 1048 26.62 -32.48 6.60
CA ASN A 1048 27.77 -32.44 5.68
C ASN A 1048 28.41 -33.82 5.49
N LYS A 1049 28.58 -34.58 6.58
CA LYS A 1049 29.08 -35.95 6.53
C LYS A 1049 28.19 -36.84 5.65
N VAL A 1050 26.86 -36.73 5.81
CA VAL A 1050 25.89 -37.53 5.04
C VAL A 1050 25.92 -37.17 3.56
N ILE A 1051 25.91 -35.87 3.20
CA ILE A 1051 25.97 -35.41 1.80
C ILE A 1051 27.19 -36.00 1.07
N GLN A 1052 28.38 -35.90 1.68
CA GLN A 1052 29.63 -36.37 1.07
C GLN A 1052 29.66 -37.89 0.83
N ALA A 1053 28.97 -38.66 1.67
CA ALA A 1053 28.95 -40.12 1.58
C ALA A 1053 27.77 -40.67 0.75
N TRP A 1054 26.70 -39.89 0.52
CA TRP A 1054 25.42 -40.38 0.00
C TRP A 1054 25.51 -41.05 -1.39
N ASP A 1055 26.23 -40.42 -2.31
CA ASP A 1055 26.36 -40.91 -3.69
C ASP A 1055 27.20 -42.19 -3.78
N ASN A 1056 28.12 -42.37 -2.84
CA ASN A 1056 29.03 -43.51 -2.75
C ASN A 1056 28.38 -44.79 -2.17
N ILE A 1057 27.10 -44.74 -1.76
CA ILE A 1057 26.40 -45.90 -1.21
C ILE A 1057 26.01 -46.86 -2.33
N GLU A 1058 26.45 -48.11 -2.26
CA GLU A 1058 26.20 -49.12 -3.29
C GLU A 1058 25.29 -50.25 -2.80
N VAL A 1059 24.42 -50.73 -3.70
CA VAL A 1059 23.58 -51.90 -3.45
C VAL A 1059 24.40 -53.15 -3.74
N VAL A 1060 24.76 -53.88 -2.69
CA VAL A 1060 25.58 -55.11 -2.79
C VAL A 1060 24.71 -56.29 -3.19
N GLU A 1061 23.52 -56.40 -2.61
CA GLU A 1061 22.61 -57.52 -2.87
C GLU A 1061 21.15 -57.12 -2.58
N LYS A 1062 20.23 -57.55 -3.45
CA LYS A 1062 18.78 -57.42 -3.29
C LYS A 1062 18.14 -58.80 -3.39
N ARG A 1063 17.61 -59.32 -2.28
CA ARG A 1063 17.07 -60.68 -2.19
C ARG A 1063 15.61 -60.63 -1.76
N LEU A 1064 14.73 -61.22 -2.58
CA LEU A 1064 13.38 -61.57 -2.15
C LEU A 1064 13.40 -62.98 -1.58
N VAL A 1065 13.15 -63.07 -0.27
CA VAL A 1065 13.15 -64.34 0.46
C VAL A 1065 11.80 -65.03 0.28
N SER A 1066 10.72 -64.27 0.12
CA SER A 1066 9.41 -64.81 -0.27
C SER A 1066 9.37 -65.11 -1.78
N ASN A 1067 9.68 -66.36 -2.14
CA ASN A 1067 9.45 -67.05 -3.42
C ASN A 1067 9.65 -66.25 -4.73
N SER A 1068 10.74 -66.58 -5.42
CA SER A 1068 11.08 -66.21 -6.80
C SER A 1068 9.99 -66.58 -7.83
N GLY A 1069 8.96 -65.73 -7.97
CA GLY A 1069 8.07 -65.72 -9.15
C GLY A 1069 6.65 -66.30 -9.01
N LYS A 1070 6.12 -66.53 -7.79
CA LYS A 1070 4.69 -66.90 -7.59
C LYS A 1070 3.88 -65.71 -7.03
N ARG A 1071 2.57 -65.66 -7.37
CA ARG A 1071 1.62 -64.68 -6.82
C ARG A 1071 1.48 -64.90 -5.30
N LEU A 1072 1.64 -63.84 -4.51
CA LEU A 1072 1.38 -63.87 -3.07
C LEU A 1072 -0.13 -64.01 -2.81
N LEU A 1073 -0.51 -64.88 -1.89
CA LEU A 1073 -1.89 -65.02 -1.43
C LEU A 1073 -2.15 -64.03 -0.29
N LEU A 1074 -3.43 -63.69 -0.09
CA LEU A 1074 -3.85 -62.85 1.05
C LEU A 1074 -3.47 -63.56 2.36
N GLY A 1075 -2.68 -62.90 3.21
CA GLY A 1075 -2.14 -63.47 4.44
C GLY A 1075 -0.68 -63.96 4.36
N ASP A 1076 -0.11 -64.13 3.16
CA ASP A 1076 1.32 -64.45 3.01
C ASP A 1076 2.21 -63.29 3.45
N LEU A 1077 3.44 -63.59 3.87
CA LEU A 1077 4.45 -62.58 4.21
C LEU A 1077 5.32 -62.27 2.99
N PHE A 1078 5.33 -61.00 2.57
CA PHE A 1078 6.36 -60.45 1.70
C PHE A 1078 7.64 -60.27 2.53
N VAL A 1079 8.69 -60.99 2.19
CA VAL A 1079 9.98 -60.92 2.88
C VAL A 1079 11.07 -60.51 1.90
N ALA A 1080 11.71 -59.37 2.19
CA ALA A 1080 12.81 -58.86 1.39
C ALA A 1080 14.00 -58.49 2.28
N GLU A 1081 15.19 -58.77 1.75
CA GLU A 1081 16.48 -58.42 2.34
C GLU A 1081 17.25 -57.52 1.38
N LEU A 1082 17.77 -56.41 1.89
CA LEU A 1082 18.58 -55.45 1.14
C LEU A 1082 19.93 -55.29 1.84
N LYS A 1083 21.02 -55.50 1.10
CA LYS A 1083 22.38 -55.37 1.58
C LYS A 1083 23.05 -54.17 0.91
N LEU A 1084 23.48 -53.20 1.71
CA LEU A 1084 24.08 -51.95 1.26
C LEU A 1084 25.52 -51.83 1.74
N ASN A 1085 26.40 -51.25 0.93
CA ASN A 1085 27.72 -50.78 1.32
C ASN A 1085 27.65 -49.26 1.56
N VAL A 1086 27.83 -48.83 2.80
CA VAL A 1086 27.50 -47.46 3.24
C VAL A 1086 28.74 -46.60 3.54
N GLY A 1087 29.93 -47.07 3.18
CA GLY A 1087 31.18 -46.31 3.36
C GLY A 1087 31.42 -45.95 4.84
N ASP A 1088 31.59 -44.66 5.11
CA ASP A 1088 31.89 -44.10 6.44
C ASP A 1088 30.65 -43.71 7.27
N LEU A 1089 29.44 -44.03 6.77
CA LEU A 1089 28.19 -43.79 7.49
C LEU A 1089 27.92 -44.87 8.52
N LYS A 1090 27.37 -44.47 9.68
CA LYS A 1090 26.88 -45.40 10.68
C LYS A 1090 25.49 -45.87 10.27
N SER A 1091 25.11 -47.08 10.69
CA SER A 1091 23.77 -47.60 10.41
C SER A 1091 22.65 -46.80 11.08
N SER A 1092 22.96 -45.94 12.07
CA SER A 1092 22.04 -44.99 12.68
C SER A 1092 21.80 -43.74 11.83
N ASP A 1093 22.67 -43.43 10.85
CA ASP A 1093 22.64 -42.19 10.07
C ASP A 1093 21.59 -42.24 8.93
N PHE A 1094 21.03 -43.42 8.62
CA PHE A 1094 20.09 -43.61 7.53
C PHE A 1094 19.07 -44.74 7.83
N GLY A 1095 17.91 -44.68 7.18
CA GLY A 1095 16.89 -45.72 7.16
C GLY A 1095 16.65 -46.22 5.73
N VAL A 1096 16.09 -47.43 5.63
CA VAL A 1096 15.69 -48.05 4.36
C VAL A 1096 14.23 -48.45 4.48
N GLU A 1097 13.45 -48.24 3.43
CA GLU A 1097 12.05 -48.65 3.39
C GLU A 1097 11.65 -49.27 2.06
N VAL A 1098 10.59 -50.07 2.12
CA VAL A 1098 9.89 -50.60 0.94
C VAL A 1098 8.60 -49.80 0.74
N VAL A 1099 8.43 -49.25 -0.47
CA VAL A 1099 7.27 -48.48 -0.89
C VAL A 1099 6.46 -49.32 -1.85
N PHE A 1100 5.19 -49.57 -1.53
CA PHE A 1100 4.21 -50.21 -2.40
C PHE A 1100 3.33 -49.15 -3.07
N GLY A 1101 3.21 -49.23 -4.39
CA GLY A 1101 2.34 -48.35 -5.17
C GLY A 1101 1.45 -49.10 -6.14
N GLN A 1102 0.31 -48.51 -6.48
CA GLN A 1102 -0.62 -49.00 -7.47
C GLN A 1102 -0.69 -48.00 -8.63
N LYS A 1103 -0.92 -48.50 -9.85
CA LYS A 1103 -1.17 -47.63 -11.00
C LYS A 1103 -2.65 -47.31 -11.05
N SER A 1104 -2.99 -46.04 -10.96
CA SER A 1104 -4.36 -45.54 -11.11
C SER A 1104 -4.80 -45.58 -12.58
N PRO A 1105 -6.12 -45.58 -12.87
CA PRO A 1105 -6.65 -45.67 -14.24
C PRO A 1105 -6.19 -44.52 -15.15
N ASP A 1106 -5.89 -43.36 -14.58
CA ASP A 1106 -5.35 -42.16 -15.23
C ASP A 1106 -3.84 -42.26 -15.54
N GLY A 1107 -3.18 -43.35 -15.14
CA GLY A 1107 -1.75 -43.58 -15.33
C GLY A 1107 -0.86 -43.04 -14.20
N SER A 1108 -1.42 -42.34 -13.20
CA SER A 1108 -0.68 -41.88 -12.02
C SER A 1108 -0.32 -43.05 -11.10
N ARG A 1109 0.74 -42.90 -10.29
CA ARG A 1109 1.16 -43.93 -9.32
C ARG A 1109 0.78 -43.46 -7.92
N GLU A 1110 -0.15 -44.15 -7.28
CA GLU A 1110 -0.54 -43.88 -5.89
C GLU A 1110 0.25 -44.77 -4.93
N ILE A 1111 0.74 -44.18 -3.83
CA ILE A 1111 1.29 -44.98 -2.72
C ILE A 1111 0.15 -45.68 -2.00
N VAL A 1112 0.33 -46.98 -1.78
CA VAL A 1112 -0.61 -47.82 -1.01
C VAL A 1112 -0.10 -48.01 0.41
N SER A 1113 1.20 -48.26 0.57
CA SER A 1113 1.83 -48.46 1.89
C SER A 1113 3.35 -48.32 1.84
N VAL A 1114 3.94 -47.93 2.97
CA VAL A 1114 5.39 -47.79 3.15
C VAL A 1114 5.79 -48.50 4.44
N TYR A 1115 6.84 -49.32 4.40
CA TYR A 1115 7.34 -50.05 5.57
C TYR A 1115 8.84 -49.84 5.74
N GLU A 1116 9.25 -49.35 6.90
CA GLU A 1116 10.66 -49.25 7.26
C GLU A 1116 11.24 -50.65 7.50
N MET A 1117 12.42 -50.91 6.93
CA MET A 1117 13.12 -52.18 7.06
C MET A 1117 13.94 -52.20 8.35
N GLU A 1118 13.98 -53.33 9.03
CA GLU A 1118 14.76 -53.51 10.24
C GLU A 1118 16.20 -53.87 9.91
N GLN A 1119 17.14 -53.26 10.64
CA GLN A 1119 18.55 -53.61 10.55
C GLN A 1119 18.79 -54.94 11.26
N ILE A 1120 19.23 -55.96 10.51
CA ILE A 1120 19.48 -57.31 11.06
C ILE A 1120 20.97 -57.63 11.22
N LYS A 1121 21.85 -56.97 10.46
CA LYS A 1121 23.28 -57.27 10.50
C LYS A 1121 24.14 -56.10 10.04
N THR A 1122 25.27 -55.86 10.71
CA THR A 1122 26.32 -54.92 10.28
C THR A 1122 27.67 -55.62 10.28
N GLN A 1123 28.40 -55.58 9.17
CA GLN A 1123 29.76 -56.12 9.03
C GLN A 1123 30.65 -55.11 8.31
N LYS A 1124 31.60 -54.50 9.04
CA LYS A 1124 32.44 -53.39 8.54
C LYS A 1124 31.55 -52.28 7.95
N ASN A 1125 31.62 -52.05 6.63
CA ASN A 1125 30.87 -51.01 5.92
C ASN A 1125 29.60 -51.56 5.24
N GLN A 1126 29.25 -52.83 5.46
CA GLN A 1126 28.05 -53.44 4.89
C GLN A 1126 26.95 -53.59 5.94
N VAL A 1127 25.76 -53.09 5.63
CA VAL A 1127 24.56 -53.16 6.48
C VAL A 1127 23.47 -53.95 5.74
N THR A 1128 22.84 -54.89 6.43
CA THR A 1128 21.73 -55.69 5.90
C THR A 1128 20.44 -55.30 6.60
N PHE A 1129 19.44 -54.96 5.79
CA PHE A 1129 18.08 -54.65 6.20
C PHE A 1129 17.13 -55.78 5.79
N ARG A 1130 16.12 -56.05 6.60
CA ARG A 1130 15.06 -57.02 6.33
C ARG A 1130 13.70 -56.43 6.66
N CYS A 1131 12.70 -56.70 5.84
CA CYS A 1131 11.31 -56.42 6.18
C CYS A 1131 10.43 -57.65 5.99
N GLU A 1132 9.43 -57.78 6.86
CA GLU A 1132 8.38 -58.78 6.76
C GLU A 1132 7.03 -58.06 6.74
N VAL A 1133 6.37 -58.08 5.58
CA VAL A 1133 5.13 -57.33 5.36
C VAL A 1133 4.01 -58.32 5.03
N PRO A 1134 2.96 -58.42 5.85
CA PRO A 1134 1.82 -59.28 5.53
C PRO A 1134 1.02 -58.71 4.36
N ALA A 1135 0.68 -59.56 3.39
CA ALA A 1135 -0.18 -59.24 2.27
C ALA A 1135 -1.64 -59.07 2.75
N LYS A 1136 -2.01 -57.84 3.14
CA LYS A 1136 -3.33 -57.49 3.70
C LYS A 1136 -4.39 -57.11 2.65
N ARG A 1137 -4.00 -56.96 1.37
CA ARG A 1137 -4.89 -56.49 0.30
C ARG A 1137 -4.71 -57.33 -0.96
N THR A 1138 -5.81 -57.59 -1.66
CA THR A 1138 -5.79 -58.19 -3.00
C THR A 1138 -5.62 -57.09 -4.06
N GLY A 1139 -4.82 -57.34 -5.09
CA GLY A 1139 -4.56 -56.36 -6.16
C GLY A 1139 -3.18 -56.55 -6.81
N SER A 1140 -2.91 -55.76 -7.85
CA SER A 1140 -1.58 -55.66 -8.46
C SER A 1140 -0.86 -54.45 -7.89
N PHE A 1141 0.24 -54.69 -7.18
CA PHE A 1141 1.06 -53.67 -6.54
C PHE A 1141 2.48 -53.73 -7.11
N ASN A 1142 3.08 -52.58 -7.36
CA ASN A 1142 4.50 -52.42 -7.63
C ASN A 1142 5.20 -52.10 -6.31
N TYR A 1143 6.42 -52.57 -6.09
CA TYR A 1143 7.23 -52.19 -4.94
C TYR A 1143 8.59 -51.64 -5.38
N ALA A 1144 9.13 -50.71 -4.61
CA ALA A 1144 10.48 -50.17 -4.76
C ALA A 1144 11.13 -49.97 -3.40
N PHE A 1145 12.45 -50.01 -3.33
CA PHE A 1145 13.18 -49.68 -2.10
C PHE A 1145 13.64 -48.24 -2.19
N ARG A 1146 13.65 -47.53 -1.06
CA ARG A 1146 14.34 -46.23 -0.97
C ARG A 1146 15.07 -46.08 0.35
N MET A 1147 16.10 -45.27 0.33
CA MET A 1147 16.93 -44.94 1.47
C MET A 1147 16.83 -43.44 1.77
N PHE A 1148 16.85 -43.07 3.06
CA PHE A 1148 16.71 -41.70 3.55
C PHE A 1148 17.57 -41.44 4.81
N PRO A 1149 18.08 -40.22 5.04
CA PRO A 1149 18.83 -39.88 6.26
C PRO A 1149 17.96 -39.96 7.51
N LYS A 1150 18.55 -40.40 8.63
CA LYS A 1150 17.87 -40.56 9.91
C LYS A 1150 18.69 -39.93 11.04
N HIS A 1151 18.08 -39.02 11.80
CA HIS A 1151 18.70 -38.40 12.97
C HIS A 1151 17.61 -38.06 14.01
N PRO A 1152 17.86 -38.21 15.34
CA PRO A 1152 16.85 -37.98 16.38
C PRO A 1152 16.25 -36.57 16.40
N GLU A 1153 17.04 -35.57 15.99
CA GLU A 1153 16.62 -34.15 16.04
C GLU A 1153 16.05 -33.63 14.70
N LEU A 1154 15.99 -34.47 13.65
CA LEU A 1154 15.18 -34.16 12.46
C LEU A 1154 13.71 -34.30 12.84
N ALA A 1155 12.93 -33.21 12.78
CA ALA A 1155 11.50 -33.30 13.08
C ALA A 1155 10.75 -34.08 12.00
N HIS A 1156 11.18 -33.91 10.75
CA HIS A 1156 10.62 -34.57 9.58
C HIS A 1156 11.73 -35.10 8.67
N ARG A 1157 11.44 -36.18 7.93
CA ARG A 1157 12.39 -36.74 6.95
C ARG A 1157 12.75 -35.72 5.85
N GLN A 1158 11.80 -34.84 5.55
CA GLN A 1158 11.94 -33.80 4.54
C GLN A 1158 12.82 -32.62 4.98
N ASP A 1159 13.16 -32.49 6.27
CA ASP A 1159 14.12 -31.47 6.75
C ASP A 1159 15.53 -31.69 6.17
N PHE A 1160 15.80 -32.89 5.65
CA PHE A 1160 17.01 -33.22 4.92
C PHE A 1160 16.69 -34.20 3.78
N SER A 1161 16.17 -33.64 2.69
CA SER A 1161 15.53 -34.34 1.56
C SER A 1161 16.50 -35.05 0.61
N LEU A 1162 17.51 -35.75 1.13
CA LEU A 1162 18.29 -36.69 0.35
C LEU A 1162 17.56 -38.04 0.26
N ILE A 1163 17.29 -38.52 -0.95
CA ILE A 1163 16.68 -39.83 -1.18
C ILE A 1163 17.48 -40.58 -2.25
N LYS A 1164 17.61 -41.89 -2.07
CA LYS A 1164 18.13 -42.81 -3.11
C LYS A 1164 17.12 -43.94 -3.32
N TRP A 1165 16.52 -44.00 -4.51
CA TRP A 1165 15.63 -45.11 -4.93
C TRP A 1165 16.48 -46.28 -5.46
N ILE A 1166 16.07 -47.53 -5.15
CA ILE A 1166 16.84 -48.79 -5.32
C ILE A 1166 16.06 -49.90 -6.04
#